data_AF-A0AA40ZRZ2-F1
#
_entry.id   AF-A0AA40ZRZ2-F1
#
_cell.length_a   1.000
_cell.length_b   1.000
_cell.length_c   1.000
_cell.angle_alpha   90.00
_cell.angle_beta   90.00
_cell.angle_gamma   90.00
#
_symmetry.space_group_name_H-M   'P 1'
#
loop_
_entity.id
_entity.type
_entity.pdbx_description
1 polymer ?
#
loop_
_entity_poly.entity_id
_entity_poly.type
_entity_poly.pdbx_seq_one_letter_code
_entity_poly.pdbx_strand_id
1 'polypeptide(L)'
;MDIQGQKISQMSELSEVSGQEYIPVVDSGGNNKKVKTDKFAKKSDIPDISGLATKTEVEEAITQATADQLTKTEAAGTYATKQSLEGLSEDVEQLKLSQSPYAVAGWDPDELAPESVSFFRGTKDILMKYDFYLLDTTDNTRQTTKPVGKLMRNNLLRFADGSFAPTVGITEAQRAECDVELYLDEAQQQKYCDAGAFDAEAFYNEHGMAKLYNSEGTEVRVLRPWETTETKYTIGIARTDTVYLLDNVIGESGKAWKGIFTNPVVWDGIDVSKYPLVPTAIGPGPACTVNKKTRNFLYLYKGEGNCQSGKGQNNLCTMFYDQEKTYPRVNDMQQINNMTYARSNNADANAPYPFAEGGYHALNTLITELEVLYGTKYLHNANMFGSGISSNDSCANEENWLVNGGVRFKKNGTETWTYAKWSDQKDIYYNATGNRTHFYNLINSEYPKEACMESQMAFSFAVETGVPEDTEFEFYGYKYRYVSVPGTDGTASMNVRVYKVMSQTFTAYTSDGTEQSWDVEVNLRMSLYSGVNLSGDIFMYCGGGYEQVGTCLYPTSASTGNPVKFYLQPDQLQWHTEKSSSKTELGVFDFESQYLMIGEGTNLGDGYALRRLPYAPWKIEKGGSISTGECLYVWDNNYWSTTLNQRVRLACRSRGAANYSNCSPRYLLANHAVTAAYRATGGSAQALIE
;
A
#
# COMPACT_ATOMS: atom_id res chain seq x y z
N MET A 1 -79.81 -61.29 -81.76
CA MET A 1 -80.27 -60.94 -80.39
C MET A 1 -79.35 -59.84 -79.92
N ASP A 2 -79.87 -58.63 -79.83
CA ASP A 2 -79.12 -57.45 -79.39
C ASP A 2 -78.66 -57.60 -77.94
N ILE A 3 -77.41 -57.24 -77.68
CA ILE A 3 -76.82 -57.20 -76.34
C ILE A 3 -76.97 -55.75 -75.84
N GLN A 4 -77.97 -55.49 -74.99
CA GLN A 4 -78.04 -54.26 -74.20
C GLN A 4 -77.27 -54.45 -72.88
N GLY A 5 -76.16 -53.71 -72.70
CA GLY A 5 -75.41 -53.66 -71.44
C GLY A 5 -74.28 -52.62 -71.47
N GLN A 6 -74.11 -51.87 -70.38
CA GLN A 6 -73.09 -50.82 -70.22
C GLN A 6 -71.75 -51.42 -69.77
N LYS A 7 -70.60 -50.85 -70.18
CA LYS A 7 -69.27 -51.32 -69.74
C LYS A 7 -69.03 -50.94 -68.27
N ILE A 8 -68.48 -51.86 -67.47
CA ILE A 8 -68.13 -51.61 -66.05
C ILE A 8 -67.25 -50.37 -65.85
N SER A 9 -66.34 -50.07 -66.79
CA SER A 9 -65.50 -48.86 -66.73
C SER A 9 -66.28 -47.55 -66.81
N GLN A 10 -67.57 -47.61 -67.12
CA GLN A 10 -68.48 -46.47 -67.24
C GLN A 10 -69.50 -46.43 -66.10
N MET A 11 -69.38 -47.30 -65.08
CA MET A 11 -70.23 -47.29 -63.89
C MET A 11 -69.55 -46.49 -62.78
N SER A 12 -70.30 -45.57 -62.17
CA SER A 12 -69.81 -44.70 -61.09
C SER A 12 -69.58 -45.46 -59.78
N GLU A 13 -70.36 -46.51 -59.51
CA GLU A 13 -70.16 -47.41 -58.36
C GLU A 13 -70.47 -48.86 -58.72
N LEU A 14 -69.68 -49.81 -58.21
CA LEU A 14 -69.87 -51.27 -58.44
C LEU A 14 -71.11 -51.84 -57.73
N SER A 15 -71.70 -51.10 -56.80
CA SER A 15 -72.90 -51.44 -56.02
C SER A 15 -74.18 -51.54 -56.88
N GLU A 16 -74.17 -50.99 -58.10
CA GLU A 16 -75.32 -50.96 -59.02
C GLU A 16 -75.46 -52.23 -59.89
N VAL A 17 -74.50 -53.15 -59.84
CA VAL A 17 -74.57 -54.45 -60.54
C VAL A 17 -75.49 -55.39 -59.76
N SER A 18 -76.78 -55.42 -60.09
CA SER A 18 -77.74 -56.37 -59.50
C SER A 18 -78.00 -57.56 -60.43
N GLY A 19 -77.74 -58.78 -59.91
CA GLY A 19 -78.47 -59.97 -60.36
C GLY A 19 -77.85 -60.95 -61.36
N GLN A 20 -76.52 -61.15 -61.47
CA GLN A 20 -75.97 -62.37 -62.11
C GLN A 20 -74.66 -62.87 -61.46
N GLU A 21 -74.54 -64.19 -61.22
CA GLU A 21 -73.38 -64.87 -60.59
C GLU A 21 -72.03 -64.75 -61.34
N TYR A 22 -72.03 -64.14 -62.54
CA TYR A 22 -70.85 -64.08 -63.42
C TYR A 22 -70.78 -62.76 -64.18
N ILE A 23 -69.57 -62.20 -64.30
CA ILE A 23 -69.27 -61.08 -65.21
C ILE A 23 -68.78 -61.66 -66.54
N PRO A 24 -69.36 -61.27 -67.69
CA PRO A 24 -68.81 -61.60 -68.99
C PRO A 24 -67.51 -60.83 -69.20
N VAL A 25 -66.42 -61.55 -69.43
CA VAL A 25 -65.11 -61.01 -69.78
C VAL A 25 -64.64 -61.69 -71.05
N VAL A 26 -64.05 -60.91 -71.95
CA VAL A 26 -63.42 -61.44 -73.16
C VAL A 26 -61.98 -61.79 -72.79
N ASP A 27 -61.56 -63.03 -73.06
CA ASP A 27 -60.16 -63.40 -72.85
C ASP A 27 -59.24 -62.75 -73.91
N SER A 28 -57.93 -62.86 -73.70
CA SER A 28 -56.94 -62.28 -74.62
C SER A 28 -57.00 -62.86 -76.05
N GLY A 29 -57.75 -63.95 -76.27
CA GLY A 29 -58.00 -64.54 -77.59
C GLY A 29 -59.32 -64.09 -78.24
N GLY A 30 -60.08 -63.19 -77.60
CA GLY A 30 -61.34 -62.69 -78.15
C GLY A 30 -62.57 -63.56 -77.84
N ASN A 31 -62.42 -64.62 -77.03
CA ASN A 31 -63.54 -65.50 -76.69
C ASN A 31 -64.27 -64.99 -75.43
N ASN A 32 -65.60 -65.06 -75.46
CA ASN A 32 -66.43 -64.72 -74.31
C ASN A 32 -66.27 -65.78 -73.21
N LYS A 33 -65.76 -65.37 -72.05
CA LYS A 33 -65.65 -66.16 -70.83
C LYS A 33 -66.49 -65.54 -69.72
N LYS A 34 -66.93 -66.37 -68.77
CA LYS A 34 -67.65 -65.93 -67.57
C LYS A 34 -66.73 -66.12 -66.36
N VAL A 35 -66.42 -65.04 -65.63
CA VAL A 35 -65.66 -65.11 -64.37
C VAL A 35 -66.63 -64.93 -63.21
N LYS A 36 -66.58 -65.84 -62.24
CA LYS A 36 -67.37 -65.71 -61.01
C LYS A 36 -66.87 -64.53 -60.20
N THR A 37 -67.81 -63.76 -59.68
CA THR A 37 -67.54 -62.56 -58.87
C THR A 37 -66.92 -62.88 -57.51
N ASP A 38 -67.01 -64.13 -57.05
CA ASP A 38 -66.43 -64.63 -55.80
C ASP A 38 -64.89 -64.66 -55.75
N LYS A 39 -64.21 -64.40 -56.88
CA LYS A 39 -62.74 -64.33 -56.96
C LYS A 39 -62.14 -62.93 -56.81
N PHE A 40 -62.95 -61.87 -56.73
CA PHE A 40 -62.45 -60.53 -56.46
C PHE A 40 -62.38 -60.28 -54.94
N ALA A 41 -61.32 -59.61 -54.48
CA ALA A 41 -61.22 -59.20 -53.08
C ALA A 41 -62.38 -58.25 -52.74
N LYS A 42 -63.06 -58.48 -51.62
CA LYS A 42 -64.10 -57.57 -51.16
C LYS A 42 -63.41 -56.31 -50.61
N LYS A 43 -64.12 -55.18 -50.60
CA LYS A 43 -63.60 -53.94 -50.00
C LYS A 43 -63.19 -54.14 -48.52
N SER A 44 -63.84 -55.08 -47.82
CA SER A 44 -63.48 -55.52 -46.46
C SER A 44 -62.13 -56.23 -46.34
N ASP A 45 -61.60 -56.73 -47.46
CA ASP A 45 -60.39 -57.56 -47.51
C ASP A 45 -59.16 -56.73 -47.92
N ILE A 46 -59.33 -55.42 -48.20
CA ILE A 46 -58.25 -54.46 -48.45
C ILE A 46 -57.83 -53.87 -47.09
N PRO A 47 -56.55 -53.98 -46.68
CA PRO A 47 -56.08 -53.40 -45.41
C PRO A 47 -56.33 -51.90 -45.35
N ASP A 48 -56.72 -51.39 -44.18
CA ASP A 48 -56.80 -49.96 -43.92
C ASP A 48 -55.41 -49.34 -43.95
N ILE A 49 -55.21 -48.34 -44.80
CA ILE A 49 -53.96 -47.61 -44.98
C ILE A 49 -54.03 -46.17 -44.44
N SER A 50 -55.12 -45.81 -43.75
CA SER A 50 -55.34 -44.46 -43.19
C SER A 50 -54.30 -44.05 -42.13
N GLY A 51 -53.57 -45.01 -41.56
CA GLY A 51 -52.46 -44.78 -40.63
C GLY A 51 -51.07 -44.64 -41.27
N LEU A 52 -50.95 -44.74 -42.60
CA LEU A 52 -49.69 -44.51 -43.31
C LEU A 52 -49.55 -43.03 -43.68
N ALA A 53 -48.38 -42.45 -43.41
CA ALA A 53 -48.08 -41.08 -43.80
C ALA A 53 -48.19 -40.92 -45.32
N THR A 54 -48.87 -39.87 -45.75
CA THR A 54 -48.96 -39.47 -47.15
C THR A 54 -47.61 -38.98 -47.65
N LYS A 55 -47.39 -39.02 -48.97
CA LYS A 55 -46.16 -38.53 -49.58
C LYS A 55 -45.84 -37.08 -49.19
N THR A 56 -46.87 -36.23 -49.11
CA THR A 56 -46.75 -34.82 -48.69
C THR A 56 -46.27 -34.69 -47.25
N GLU A 57 -46.86 -35.46 -46.32
CA GLU A 57 -46.46 -35.43 -44.90
C GLU A 57 -45.00 -35.89 -44.70
N VAL A 58 -44.54 -36.85 -45.51
CA VAL A 58 -43.13 -37.29 -45.48
C VAL A 58 -42.20 -36.22 -46.04
N GLU A 59 -42.55 -35.55 -47.14
CA GLU A 59 -41.76 -34.48 -47.73
C GLU A 59 -41.66 -33.25 -46.81
N GLU A 60 -42.75 -32.88 -46.15
CA GLU A 60 -42.79 -31.79 -45.15
C GLU A 60 -41.91 -32.13 -43.93
N ALA A 61 -42.02 -33.36 -43.40
CA ALA A 61 -41.21 -33.81 -42.26
C ALA A 61 -39.71 -33.84 -42.58
N ILE A 62 -39.31 -34.29 -43.79
CA ILE A 62 -37.92 -34.28 -44.24
C ILE A 62 -37.41 -32.84 -44.38
N THR A 63 -38.23 -31.95 -44.94
CA THR A 63 -37.86 -30.53 -45.12
C THR A 63 -37.64 -29.84 -43.77
N GLN A 64 -38.55 -30.06 -42.81
CA GLN A 64 -38.42 -29.51 -41.46
C GLN A 64 -37.19 -30.08 -40.73
N ALA A 65 -36.97 -31.40 -40.79
CA ALA A 65 -35.80 -32.02 -40.16
C ALA A 65 -34.48 -31.53 -40.76
N THR A 66 -34.44 -31.25 -42.07
CA THR A 66 -33.26 -30.71 -42.75
C THR A 66 -33.01 -29.25 -42.35
N ALA A 67 -34.06 -28.43 -42.26
CA ALA A 67 -33.97 -27.05 -41.77
C ALA A 67 -33.51 -26.98 -40.30
N ASP A 68 -34.00 -27.88 -39.45
CA ASP A 68 -33.62 -27.98 -38.04
C ASP A 68 -32.15 -28.45 -37.86
N GLN A 69 -31.62 -29.26 -38.77
CA GLN A 69 -30.20 -29.64 -38.76
C GLN A 69 -29.30 -28.51 -39.27
N LEU A 70 -29.68 -27.83 -40.35
CA LEU A 70 -28.93 -26.69 -40.90
C LEU A 70 -28.76 -25.57 -39.86
N THR A 71 -29.85 -25.19 -39.19
CA THR A 71 -29.86 -24.15 -38.15
C THR A 71 -28.96 -24.49 -36.95
N LYS A 72 -28.91 -25.77 -36.52
CA LYS A 72 -28.00 -26.21 -35.44
C LYS A 72 -26.54 -26.17 -35.85
N THR A 73 -26.21 -26.53 -37.08
CA THR A 73 -24.83 -26.50 -37.59
C THR A 73 -24.33 -25.07 -37.79
N GLU A 74 -25.17 -24.16 -38.32
CA GLU A 74 -24.86 -22.74 -38.47
C GLU A 74 -24.67 -22.04 -37.12
N ALA A 75 -25.52 -22.36 -36.13
CA ALA A 75 -25.36 -21.85 -34.77
C ALA A 75 -24.05 -22.34 -34.14
N ALA A 76 -23.75 -23.64 -34.18
CA ALA A 76 -22.51 -24.19 -33.63
C ALA A 76 -21.25 -23.60 -34.30
N GLY A 77 -21.27 -23.42 -35.63
CA GLY A 77 -20.22 -22.72 -36.36
C GLY A 77 -20.05 -21.28 -35.91
N THR A 78 -21.15 -20.53 -35.78
CA THR A 78 -21.13 -19.12 -35.33
C THR A 78 -20.59 -18.97 -33.90
N TYR A 79 -20.98 -19.85 -32.98
CA TYR A 79 -20.47 -19.87 -31.60
C TYR A 79 -18.97 -20.21 -31.54
N ALA A 80 -18.50 -21.17 -32.34
CA ALA A 80 -17.08 -21.50 -32.42
C ALA A 80 -16.24 -20.36 -33.00
N THR A 81 -16.77 -19.65 -34.02
CA THR A 81 -16.13 -18.45 -34.59
C THR A 81 -16.11 -17.30 -33.58
N LYS A 82 -17.19 -17.12 -32.81
CA LYS A 82 -17.26 -16.09 -31.75
C LYS A 82 -16.24 -16.36 -30.64
N GLN A 83 -16.13 -17.58 -30.15
CA GLN A 83 -15.09 -17.97 -29.19
C GLN A 83 -13.67 -17.76 -29.74
N SER A 84 -13.46 -18.08 -31.03
CA SER A 84 -12.15 -17.85 -31.68
C SER A 84 -11.84 -16.37 -31.83
N LEU A 85 -12.85 -15.53 -32.13
CA LEU A 85 -12.72 -14.06 -32.22
C LEU A 85 -12.49 -13.42 -30.87
N GLU A 86 -13.14 -13.92 -29.81
CA GLU A 86 -12.91 -13.50 -28.42
C GLU A 86 -11.46 -13.84 -28.00
N GLY A 87 -10.98 -15.05 -28.28
CA GLY A 87 -9.59 -15.43 -28.04
C GLY A 87 -8.57 -14.60 -28.86
N LEU A 88 -8.85 -14.34 -30.14
CA LEU A 88 -8.03 -13.46 -30.98
C LEU A 88 -8.02 -12.01 -30.48
N SER A 89 -9.13 -11.52 -29.93
CA SER A 89 -9.22 -10.18 -29.33
C SER A 89 -8.33 -10.08 -28.10
N GLU A 90 -8.36 -11.09 -27.23
CA GLU A 90 -7.48 -11.19 -26.07
C GLU A 90 -5.99 -11.26 -26.47
N ASP A 91 -5.65 -12.04 -27.50
CA ASP A 91 -4.29 -12.14 -28.04
C ASP A 91 -3.82 -10.81 -28.64
N VAL A 92 -4.68 -10.08 -29.36
CA VAL A 92 -4.38 -8.77 -29.94
C VAL A 92 -4.21 -7.70 -28.86
N GLU A 93 -5.00 -7.72 -27.79
CA GLU A 93 -4.82 -6.83 -26.65
C GLU A 93 -3.52 -7.13 -25.90
N GLN A 94 -3.20 -8.40 -25.66
CA GLN A 94 -1.91 -8.80 -25.10
C GLN A 94 -0.73 -8.36 -25.98
N LEU A 95 -0.86 -8.47 -27.31
CA LEU A 95 0.15 -8.00 -28.26
C LEU A 95 0.30 -6.46 -28.25
N LYS A 96 -0.79 -5.71 -28.11
CA LYS A 96 -0.75 -4.24 -27.96
C LYS A 96 -0.08 -3.84 -26.65
N LEU A 97 -0.37 -4.55 -25.56
CA LEU A 97 0.24 -4.34 -24.24
C LEU A 97 1.71 -4.80 -24.19
N SER A 98 2.09 -5.79 -25.00
CA SER A 98 3.48 -6.27 -25.09
C SER A 98 4.48 -5.23 -25.61
N GLN A 99 4.01 -4.12 -26.19
CA GLN A 99 4.84 -3.02 -26.64
C GLN A 99 5.29 -2.09 -25.51
N SER A 100 4.76 -2.23 -24.29
CA SER A 100 5.07 -1.37 -23.15
C SER A 100 5.28 -2.19 -21.88
N PRO A 101 6.41 -2.06 -21.15
CA PRO A 101 6.57 -2.73 -19.87
C PRO A 101 5.45 -2.35 -18.88
N TYR A 102 4.87 -3.36 -18.25
CA TYR A 102 3.85 -3.22 -17.20
C TYR A 102 4.05 -4.30 -16.14
N ALA A 103 3.42 -4.11 -14.98
CA ALA A 103 3.43 -5.06 -13.88
C ALA A 103 2.13 -4.92 -13.09
N VAL A 104 1.26 -5.92 -13.20
CA VAL A 104 -0.06 -5.92 -12.54
C VAL A 104 -0.40 -7.25 -11.91
N ALA A 105 -1.17 -7.17 -10.84
CA ALA A 105 -1.79 -8.30 -10.18
C ALA A 105 -3.27 -8.00 -9.91
N GLY A 106 -4.09 -9.03 -9.95
CA GLY A 106 -5.53 -8.97 -9.71
C GLY A 106 -5.93 -9.79 -8.50
N TRP A 107 -6.85 -9.24 -7.71
CA TRP A 107 -7.50 -9.85 -6.56
C TRP A 107 -8.95 -10.17 -6.90
N ASP A 108 -9.49 -11.22 -6.28
CA ASP A 108 -10.92 -11.48 -6.31
C ASP A 108 -11.61 -10.54 -5.31
N PRO A 109 -12.50 -9.63 -5.77
CA PRO A 109 -13.18 -8.69 -4.88
C PRO A 109 -14.21 -9.36 -3.94
N ASP A 110 -14.55 -10.63 -4.15
CA ASP A 110 -15.49 -11.40 -3.33
C ASP A 110 -14.78 -12.31 -2.31
N GLU A 111 -13.45 -12.44 -2.38
CA GLU A 111 -12.66 -13.20 -1.42
C GLU A 111 -12.00 -12.32 -0.35
N LEU A 112 -11.82 -12.91 0.85
CA LEU A 112 -11.12 -12.27 1.96
C LEU A 112 -9.60 -12.49 1.94
N ALA A 113 -9.11 -13.39 1.09
CA ALA A 113 -7.69 -13.72 1.01
C ALA A 113 -6.89 -12.47 0.59
N PRO A 114 -5.85 -12.08 1.33
CA PRO A 114 -5.03 -10.93 0.95
C PRO A 114 -4.09 -11.23 -0.23
N GLU A 115 -3.93 -12.49 -0.62
CA GLU A 115 -3.13 -12.95 -1.75
C GLU A 115 -3.81 -12.66 -3.09
N SER A 116 -3.02 -12.32 -4.11
CA SER A 116 -3.53 -12.14 -5.47
C SER A 116 -3.95 -13.48 -6.08
N VAL A 117 -5.12 -13.52 -6.74
CA VAL A 117 -5.66 -14.74 -7.38
C VAL A 117 -5.19 -14.94 -8.83
N SER A 118 -4.59 -13.92 -9.44
CA SER A 118 -4.11 -13.98 -10.82
C SER A 118 -2.59 -14.14 -10.88
N PHE A 119 -2.13 -14.94 -11.85
CA PHE A 119 -0.73 -14.96 -12.25
C PHE A 119 -0.32 -13.53 -12.61
N PHE A 120 0.66 -13.01 -11.88
CA PHE A 120 1.39 -11.80 -12.22
C PHE A 120 1.50 -11.62 -13.75
N ARG A 121 1.02 -10.48 -14.28
CA ARG A 121 1.13 -10.16 -15.71
C ARG A 121 2.14 -9.05 -15.91
N GLY A 122 3.02 -9.23 -16.91
CA GLY A 122 4.06 -8.27 -17.27
C GLY A 122 5.46 -8.68 -16.79
N THR A 123 6.28 -7.72 -16.36
CA THR A 123 7.66 -7.94 -15.86
C THR A 123 7.86 -7.33 -14.47
N LYS A 124 8.38 -8.12 -13.51
CA LYS A 124 8.63 -7.62 -12.15
C LYS A 124 9.77 -6.61 -12.11
N ASP A 125 10.62 -6.59 -13.13
CA ASP A 125 11.83 -5.75 -13.18
C ASP A 125 11.51 -4.25 -13.15
N ILE A 126 10.29 -3.84 -13.49
CA ILE A 126 9.87 -2.44 -13.41
C ILE A 126 9.34 -2.06 -12.03
N LEU A 127 9.03 -3.00 -11.16
CA LEU A 127 8.56 -2.73 -9.80
C LEU A 127 9.75 -2.37 -8.92
N MET A 128 9.50 -1.51 -7.94
CA MET A 128 10.45 -1.11 -6.91
C MET A 128 11.78 -0.56 -7.46
N LYS A 129 11.76 0.09 -8.63
CA LYS A 129 12.91 0.86 -9.17
C LYS A 129 13.11 2.19 -8.43
N TYR A 130 13.04 2.13 -7.12
CA TYR A 130 13.24 3.25 -6.22
C TYR A 130 14.69 3.24 -5.71
N ASP A 131 15.36 4.36 -5.87
CA ASP A 131 16.71 4.61 -5.37
C ASP A 131 16.72 5.77 -4.38
N PHE A 132 17.71 5.81 -3.50
CA PHE A 132 17.91 6.93 -2.60
C PHE A 132 18.72 8.03 -3.26
N TYR A 133 18.38 9.27 -2.95
CA TYR A 133 19.03 10.47 -3.46
C TYR A 133 19.27 11.46 -2.34
N LEU A 134 20.44 12.09 -2.35
CA LEU A 134 20.70 13.28 -1.55
C LEU A 134 20.23 14.51 -2.33
N LEU A 135 19.35 15.31 -1.74
CA LEU A 135 18.80 16.52 -2.35
C LEU A 135 19.31 17.76 -1.60
N ASP A 136 19.70 18.79 -2.36
CA ASP A 136 20.02 20.10 -1.80
C ASP A 136 18.77 21.00 -1.86
N THR A 137 18.20 21.33 -0.70
CA THR A 137 17.00 22.17 -0.61
C THR A 137 17.20 23.62 -1.01
N THR A 138 18.43 24.02 -1.39
CA THR A 138 18.73 25.33 -2.00
C THR A 138 18.63 25.33 -3.52
N ASP A 139 18.61 24.16 -4.18
CA ASP A 139 18.25 24.04 -5.60
C ASP A 139 16.73 24.02 -5.74
N ASN A 140 16.14 25.21 -5.66
CA ASN A 140 14.72 25.38 -5.33
C ASN A 140 14.01 26.48 -6.15
N THR A 141 14.67 26.98 -7.20
CA THR A 141 14.14 28.05 -8.08
C THR A 141 13.43 27.49 -9.31
N ARG A 142 13.54 26.18 -9.55
CA ARG A 142 13.02 25.46 -10.72
C ARG A 142 11.82 24.59 -10.33
N GLN A 143 11.14 24.02 -11.31
CA GLN A 143 10.04 23.08 -11.05
C GLN A 143 10.51 21.74 -10.47
N THR A 144 11.72 21.33 -10.82
CA THR A 144 12.39 20.13 -10.31
C THR A 144 13.66 20.52 -9.57
N THR A 145 14.12 19.65 -8.67
CA THR A 145 15.45 19.75 -8.05
C THR A 145 16.36 18.70 -8.66
N LYS A 146 17.64 19.05 -8.90
CA LYS A 146 18.65 18.10 -9.35
C LYS A 146 19.25 17.42 -8.12
N PRO A 147 19.19 16.09 -8.01
CA PRO A 147 19.89 15.39 -6.93
C PRO A 147 21.38 15.74 -6.90
N VAL A 148 21.93 15.90 -5.69
CA VAL A 148 23.38 15.99 -5.47
C VAL A 148 24.05 14.72 -5.97
N GLY A 149 23.44 13.58 -5.67
CA GLY A 149 23.86 12.27 -6.14
C GLY A 149 22.90 11.16 -5.73
N LYS A 150 22.98 10.05 -6.46
CA LYS A 150 22.33 8.78 -6.09
C LYS A 150 23.12 8.14 -4.95
N LEU A 151 22.46 7.82 -3.85
CA LEU A 151 23.03 7.10 -2.72
C LEU A 151 23.07 5.59 -3.02
N MET A 152 24.03 4.89 -2.42
CA MET A 152 24.13 3.44 -2.54
C MET A 152 22.92 2.79 -1.87
N ARG A 153 22.27 1.86 -2.57
CA ARG A 153 20.90 1.40 -2.25
C ARG A 153 20.73 0.83 -0.85
N ASN A 154 21.76 0.16 -0.35
CA ASN A 154 21.83 -0.50 0.95
C ASN A 154 22.79 0.20 1.94
N ASN A 155 23.40 1.32 1.54
CA ASN A 155 24.33 2.07 2.37
C ASN A 155 24.26 3.58 2.07
N LEU A 156 23.45 4.31 2.83
CA LEU A 156 23.25 5.74 2.62
C LEU A 156 24.46 6.60 3.02
N LEU A 157 25.51 6.01 3.63
CA LEU A 157 26.76 6.71 3.94
C LEU A 157 27.64 6.90 2.69
N ARG A 158 27.28 6.29 1.56
CA ARG A 158 27.99 6.39 0.29
C ARG A 158 27.08 6.79 -0.85
N PHE A 159 27.66 7.48 -1.83
CA PHE A 159 27.09 7.59 -3.16
C PHE A 159 27.25 6.27 -3.93
N ALA A 160 26.47 6.10 -4.99
CA ALA A 160 26.50 4.91 -5.84
C ALA A 160 27.85 4.71 -6.57
N ASP A 161 28.67 5.76 -6.69
CA ASP A 161 30.03 5.68 -7.23
C ASP A 161 31.07 5.20 -6.19
N GLY A 162 30.65 5.00 -4.94
CA GLY A 162 31.50 4.55 -3.84
C GLY A 162 32.08 5.66 -2.97
N SER A 163 31.99 6.94 -3.36
CA SER A 163 32.44 8.06 -2.52
C SER A 163 31.55 8.25 -1.29
N PHE A 164 32.07 8.88 -0.23
CA PHE A 164 31.27 9.17 0.98
C PHE A 164 30.22 10.25 0.72
N ALA A 165 29.03 10.05 1.29
CA ALA A 165 27.91 10.97 1.17
C ALA A 165 27.65 11.69 2.50
N PRO A 166 27.51 13.03 2.52
CA PRO A 166 27.26 13.80 3.73
C PRO A 166 25.79 13.62 4.17
N THR A 167 25.51 12.57 4.93
CA THR A 167 24.16 12.11 5.27
C THR A 167 23.83 12.11 6.76
N VAL A 168 24.77 12.57 7.61
CA VAL A 168 24.58 12.72 9.04
C VAL A 168 24.89 14.14 9.48
N GLY A 169 23.92 14.81 10.09
CA GLY A 169 24.06 16.20 10.51
C GLY A 169 24.64 16.32 11.91
N ILE A 170 25.67 17.16 12.06
CA ILE A 170 26.35 17.45 13.32
C ILE A 170 26.43 18.95 13.56
N THR A 171 26.73 19.35 14.78
CA THR A 171 27.03 20.75 15.12
C THR A 171 28.46 21.11 14.74
N GLU A 172 28.69 22.41 14.58
CA GLU A 172 30.04 22.94 14.40
C GLU A 172 30.97 22.62 15.59
N ALA A 173 30.44 22.59 16.81
CA ALA A 173 31.22 22.19 17.99
C ALA A 173 31.70 20.74 17.89
N GLN A 174 30.83 19.81 17.49
CA GLN A 174 31.19 18.40 17.28
C GLN A 174 32.20 18.20 16.15
N ARG A 175 32.14 19.04 15.10
CA ARG A 175 33.11 19.04 14.01
C ARG A 175 34.48 19.52 14.51
N ALA A 176 34.50 20.63 15.25
CA ALA A 176 35.72 21.27 15.73
C ALA A 176 36.49 20.45 16.79
N GLU A 177 35.91 19.38 17.35
CA GLU A 177 36.64 18.45 18.23
C GLU A 177 37.86 17.80 17.53
N CYS A 178 37.84 17.70 16.20
CA CYS A 178 38.97 17.22 15.39
C CYS A 178 39.89 18.35 14.87
N ASP A 179 39.64 19.62 15.20
CA ASP A 179 40.48 20.74 14.75
C ASP A 179 41.75 20.92 15.64
N VAL A 180 41.97 20.04 16.61
CA VAL A 180 43.14 20.03 17.52
C VAL A 180 44.26 19.12 17.01
N GLU A 181 45.41 19.12 17.68
CA GLU A 181 46.44 18.12 17.42
C GLU A 181 45.95 16.73 17.88
N LEU A 182 46.09 15.72 17.02
CA LEU A 182 45.51 14.38 17.22
C LEU A 182 46.58 13.30 17.25
N TYR A 183 46.36 12.31 18.12
CA TYR A 183 47.25 11.18 18.40
C TYR A 183 46.50 9.85 18.27
N LEU A 184 47.21 8.79 17.84
CA LEU A 184 46.69 7.42 17.73
C LEU A 184 46.65 6.68 19.08
N ASP A 185 47.30 7.23 20.11
CA ASP A 185 47.39 6.63 21.44
C ASP A 185 47.20 7.66 22.55
N GLU A 186 46.65 7.20 23.68
CA GLU A 186 46.39 8.01 24.88
C GLU A 186 47.66 8.66 25.46
N ALA A 187 48.80 7.97 25.33
CA ALA A 187 50.10 8.44 25.84
C ALA A 187 50.77 9.49 24.93
N GLN A 188 50.13 9.88 23.83
CA GLN A 188 50.57 10.89 22.87
C GLN A 188 51.94 10.60 22.25
N GLN A 189 52.28 9.32 22.05
CA GLN A 189 53.57 8.91 21.47
C GLN A 189 53.54 8.90 19.92
N GLN A 190 52.36 8.71 19.34
CA GLN A 190 52.14 8.59 17.91
C GLN A 190 51.20 9.71 17.44
N LYS A 191 51.79 10.85 17.07
CA LYS A 191 51.03 11.94 16.46
C LYS A 191 50.47 11.49 15.10
N TYR A 192 49.17 11.69 14.92
CA TYR A 192 48.48 11.46 13.66
C TYR A 192 48.53 12.71 12.76
N CYS A 193 48.03 13.86 13.24
CA CYS A 193 48.03 15.10 12.47
C CYS A 193 48.13 16.36 13.35
N ASP A 194 48.57 17.45 12.73
CA ASP A 194 48.57 18.79 13.34
C ASP A 194 47.14 19.36 13.45
N ALA A 195 46.97 20.37 14.31
CA ALA A 195 45.70 21.08 14.46
C ALA A 195 45.17 21.64 13.13
N GLY A 196 43.89 21.39 12.85
CA GLY A 196 43.19 21.81 11.64
C GLY A 196 43.55 21.02 10.37
N ALA A 197 44.38 19.98 10.47
CA ALA A 197 44.81 19.16 9.33
C ALA A 197 44.09 17.79 9.24
N PHE A 198 43.11 17.53 10.09
CA PHE A 198 42.39 16.25 10.10
C PHE A 198 41.55 16.06 8.82
N ASP A 199 41.76 14.95 8.13
CA ASP A 199 40.96 14.50 7.00
C ASP A 199 40.19 13.23 7.40
N ALA A 200 38.87 13.35 7.50
CA ALA A 200 37.99 12.29 7.94
C ALA A 200 37.92 11.11 6.97
N GLU A 201 38.03 11.36 5.66
CA GLU A 201 37.98 10.31 4.65
C GLU A 201 39.29 9.52 4.63
N ALA A 202 40.43 10.22 4.62
CA ALA A 202 41.73 9.59 4.69
C ALA A 202 41.87 8.74 5.97
N PHE A 203 41.47 9.30 7.12
CA PHE A 203 41.53 8.59 8.40
C PHE A 203 40.64 7.35 8.39
N TYR A 204 39.40 7.46 7.92
CA TYR A 204 38.49 6.31 7.89
C TYR A 204 38.99 5.19 6.98
N ASN A 205 39.52 5.53 5.80
CA ASN A 205 40.04 4.53 4.86
C ASN A 205 41.28 3.81 5.40
N GLU A 206 42.12 4.47 6.20
CA GLU A 206 43.33 3.87 6.79
C GLU A 206 43.06 3.15 8.11
N HIS A 207 42.26 3.74 9.00
CA HIS A 207 42.10 3.31 10.39
C HIS A 207 40.66 2.91 10.77
N GLY A 208 39.69 3.09 9.87
CA GLY A 208 38.28 2.74 10.10
C GLY A 208 37.68 3.46 11.31
N MET A 209 37.19 2.67 12.28
CA MET A 209 36.53 3.17 13.49
C MET A 209 37.48 3.40 14.67
N ALA A 210 38.79 3.48 14.44
CA ALA A 210 39.77 3.74 15.50
C ALA A 210 39.48 5.03 16.28
N LYS A 211 39.98 5.08 17.53
CA LYS A 211 39.90 6.22 18.44
C LYS A 211 41.05 7.20 18.18
N LEU A 212 40.85 8.46 18.55
CA LEU A 212 41.87 9.49 18.55
C LEU A 212 41.90 10.23 19.89
N TYR A 213 43.04 10.83 20.21
CA TYR A 213 43.28 11.52 21.46
C TYR A 213 43.87 12.90 21.20
N ASN A 214 43.53 13.88 22.05
CA ASN A 214 44.12 15.22 22.00
C ASN A 214 45.50 15.27 22.70
N SER A 215 46.14 16.44 22.71
CA SER A 215 47.43 16.68 23.40
C SER A 215 47.40 16.53 24.93
N GLU A 216 46.22 16.32 25.52
CA GLU A 216 46.04 16.05 26.95
C GLU A 216 45.80 14.54 27.22
N GLY A 217 45.73 13.72 26.17
CA GLY A 217 45.44 12.29 26.25
C GLY A 217 43.96 11.98 26.40
N THR A 218 43.08 12.97 26.21
CA THR A 218 41.63 12.76 26.27
C THR A 218 41.12 12.26 24.93
N GLU A 219 40.31 11.20 24.94
CA GLU A 219 39.63 10.68 23.75
C GLU A 219 38.75 11.77 23.14
N VAL A 220 38.91 12.00 21.83
CA VAL A 220 38.09 12.94 21.08
C VAL A 220 37.02 12.23 20.26
N ARG A 221 35.92 12.91 19.98
CA ARG A 221 34.99 12.47 18.95
C ARG A 221 35.65 12.53 17.59
N VAL A 222 35.80 11.38 16.93
CA VAL A 222 36.32 11.30 15.57
C VAL A 222 35.25 11.71 14.56
N LEU A 223 35.51 12.78 13.81
CA LEU A 223 34.69 13.24 12.69
C LEU A 223 34.64 12.13 11.61
N ARG A 224 33.43 11.77 11.15
CA ARG A 224 33.24 10.74 10.12
C ARG A 224 33.01 11.36 8.75
N PRO A 225 33.44 10.71 7.65
CA PRO A 225 33.38 11.33 6.31
C PRO A 225 31.95 11.55 5.78
N TRP A 226 30.95 10.86 6.35
CA TRP A 226 29.54 11.07 6.06
C TRP A 226 28.87 12.14 6.95
N GLU A 227 29.60 12.77 7.86
CA GLU A 227 29.08 13.81 8.75
C GLU A 227 29.22 15.21 8.13
N THR A 228 28.25 16.07 8.40
CA THR A 228 28.23 17.44 7.87
C THR A 228 27.56 18.42 8.82
N THR A 229 27.99 19.68 8.79
CA THR A 229 27.33 20.79 9.49
C THR A 229 26.25 21.46 8.63
N GLU A 230 26.10 21.03 7.37
CA GLU A 230 25.12 21.55 6.44
C GLU A 230 23.69 21.23 6.87
N THR A 231 22.81 22.23 6.83
CA THR A 231 21.39 22.08 7.17
C THR A 231 20.50 22.05 5.93
N LYS A 232 21.08 22.08 4.74
CA LYS A 232 20.36 22.16 3.46
C LYS A 232 20.00 20.80 2.85
N TYR A 233 20.58 19.70 3.34
CA TYR A 233 20.36 18.38 2.74
C TYR A 233 19.11 17.68 3.26
N THR A 234 18.48 16.91 2.40
CA THR A 234 17.44 15.94 2.75
C THR A 234 17.60 14.68 1.90
N ILE A 235 17.24 13.52 2.45
CA ILE A 235 17.26 12.26 1.72
C ILE A 235 15.85 11.97 1.20
N GLY A 236 15.74 11.65 -0.08
CA GLY A 236 14.51 11.18 -0.70
C GLY A 236 14.72 9.82 -1.35
N ILE A 237 13.67 9.00 -1.38
CA ILE A 237 13.63 7.77 -2.17
C ILE A 237 12.76 8.02 -3.41
N ALA A 238 13.28 7.73 -4.60
CA ALA A 238 12.68 8.18 -5.84
C ALA A 238 12.75 7.16 -6.95
N ARG A 239 11.73 7.19 -7.81
CA ARG A 239 11.81 6.71 -9.19
C ARG A 239 12.20 7.87 -10.10
N THR A 240 12.97 7.58 -11.13
CA THR A 240 13.40 8.56 -12.15
C THR A 240 12.68 8.36 -13.48
N ASP A 241 11.80 7.37 -13.57
CA ASP A 241 10.89 7.15 -14.68
C ASP A 241 9.46 7.58 -14.34
N THR A 242 8.70 7.99 -15.35
CA THR A 242 7.25 8.20 -15.21
C THR A 242 6.54 6.86 -15.26
N VAL A 243 5.63 6.63 -14.32
CA VAL A 243 4.76 5.45 -14.30
C VAL A 243 3.30 5.84 -14.16
N TYR A 244 2.38 4.97 -14.57
CA TYR A 244 0.94 5.19 -14.48
C TYR A 244 0.33 4.18 -13.51
N LEU A 245 -0.30 4.68 -12.45
CA LEU A 245 -0.84 3.85 -11.37
C LEU A 245 -2.21 3.24 -11.73
N LEU A 246 -2.35 1.95 -11.45
CA LEU A 246 -3.62 1.26 -11.34
C LEU A 246 -3.81 0.83 -9.89
N ASP A 247 -4.85 1.32 -9.22
CA ASP A 247 -5.06 1.03 -7.80
C ASP A 247 -6.51 0.69 -7.44
N ASN A 248 -6.75 -0.60 -7.26
CA ASN A 248 -7.96 -1.19 -6.68
C ASN A 248 -9.25 -0.94 -7.49
N VAL A 249 -9.13 -0.87 -8.81
CA VAL A 249 -10.26 -0.69 -9.73
C VAL A 249 -10.74 -2.05 -10.21
N ILE A 250 -12.06 -2.30 -10.17
CA ILE A 250 -12.66 -3.50 -10.75
C ILE A 250 -12.78 -3.31 -12.26
N GLY A 251 -12.10 -4.16 -13.03
CA GLY A 251 -12.15 -4.12 -14.50
C GLY A 251 -13.28 -4.97 -15.08
N GLU A 252 -13.37 -5.00 -16.41
CA GLU A 252 -14.39 -5.76 -17.16
C GLU A 252 -14.35 -7.27 -16.86
N SER A 253 -13.18 -7.82 -16.52
CA SER A 253 -13.01 -9.20 -16.07
C SER A 253 -13.59 -9.50 -14.68
N GLY A 254 -14.07 -8.48 -13.95
CA GLY A 254 -14.58 -8.61 -12.58
C GLY A 254 -13.50 -8.63 -11.50
N LYS A 255 -12.21 -8.57 -11.86
CA LYS A 255 -11.09 -8.56 -10.91
C LYS A 255 -10.77 -7.14 -10.43
N ALA A 256 -10.38 -7.01 -9.17
CA ALA A 256 -9.80 -5.79 -8.64
C ALA A 256 -8.30 -5.73 -8.96
N TRP A 257 -7.90 -4.80 -9.83
CA TRP A 257 -6.52 -4.70 -10.32
C TRP A 257 -5.67 -3.71 -9.55
N LYS A 258 -4.39 -4.04 -9.39
CA LYS A 258 -3.35 -3.15 -8.86
C LYS A 258 -2.07 -3.30 -9.69
N GLY A 259 -1.31 -2.20 -9.83
CA GLY A 259 0.01 -2.23 -10.43
C GLY A 259 0.37 -0.94 -11.15
N ILE A 260 1.37 -1.04 -12.02
CA ILE A 260 1.92 0.11 -12.76
C ILE A 260 2.16 -0.21 -14.23
N PHE A 261 2.14 0.85 -15.03
CA PHE A 261 2.46 0.84 -16.46
C PHE A 261 3.51 1.90 -16.76
N THR A 262 4.40 1.64 -17.72
CA THR A 262 5.39 2.64 -18.17
C THR A 262 4.84 3.60 -19.23
N ASN A 263 3.67 3.29 -19.79
CA ASN A 263 2.97 4.10 -20.79
C ASN A 263 1.48 4.19 -20.43
N PRO A 264 0.78 5.26 -20.86
CA PRO A 264 -0.65 5.36 -20.66
C PRO A 264 -1.37 4.32 -21.54
N VAL A 265 -2.15 3.44 -20.90
CA VAL A 265 -2.89 2.36 -21.57
C VAL A 265 -4.31 2.26 -21.03
N VAL A 266 -5.13 1.47 -21.73
CA VAL A 266 -6.40 0.96 -21.19
C VAL A 266 -6.18 -0.51 -20.83
N TRP A 267 -6.41 -0.86 -19.57
CA TRP A 267 -6.25 -2.22 -19.05
C TRP A 267 -7.58 -2.73 -18.50
N ASP A 268 -8.12 -3.81 -19.07
CA ASP A 268 -9.39 -4.41 -18.61
C ASP A 268 -10.53 -3.37 -18.51
N GLY A 269 -10.64 -2.51 -19.52
CA GLY A 269 -11.57 -1.38 -19.58
C GLY A 269 -11.16 -0.12 -18.80
N ILE A 270 -10.02 -0.14 -18.09
CA ILE A 270 -9.58 0.93 -17.18
C ILE A 270 -8.50 1.80 -17.82
N ASP A 271 -8.79 3.08 -18.01
CA ASP A 271 -7.84 4.08 -18.50
C ASP A 271 -6.91 4.58 -17.37
N VAL A 272 -5.64 4.20 -17.41
CA VAL A 272 -4.64 4.59 -16.40
C VAL A 272 -3.97 5.94 -16.69
N SER A 273 -4.23 6.56 -17.85
CA SER A 273 -3.55 7.79 -18.29
C SER A 273 -3.74 8.98 -17.34
N LYS A 274 -4.79 8.94 -16.52
CA LYS A 274 -5.16 9.98 -15.54
C LYS A 274 -4.29 9.99 -14.29
N TYR A 275 -3.50 8.96 -14.05
CA TYR A 275 -2.76 8.77 -12.81
C TYR A 275 -1.24 8.62 -13.04
N PRO A 276 -0.58 9.59 -13.71
CA PRO A 276 0.86 9.57 -13.85
C PRO A 276 1.54 9.96 -12.53
N LEU A 277 2.55 9.19 -12.14
CA LEU A 277 3.59 9.61 -11.20
C LEU A 277 4.85 9.93 -12.00
N VAL A 278 5.14 11.22 -12.14
CA VAL A 278 6.40 11.72 -12.72
C VAL A 278 7.56 11.51 -11.73
N PRO A 279 8.83 11.66 -12.15
CA PRO A 279 9.99 11.51 -11.26
C PRO A 279 9.85 12.30 -9.95
N THR A 280 9.69 11.56 -8.85
CA THR A 280 9.34 12.11 -7.54
C THR A 280 10.12 11.39 -6.46
N ALA A 281 10.80 12.16 -5.63
CA ALA A 281 11.47 11.69 -4.43
C ALA A 281 10.57 11.89 -3.21
N ILE A 282 10.21 10.84 -2.50
CA ILE A 282 9.43 10.91 -1.26
C ILE A 282 10.34 10.78 -0.04
N GLY A 283 9.99 11.42 1.07
CA GLY A 283 10.66 11.17 2.35
C GLY A 283 10.46 9.71 2.78
N PRO A 284 11.53 8.97 3.15
CA PRO A 284 11.44 7.54 3.48
C PRO A 284 10.87 7.25 4.89
N GLY A 285 10.27 8.24 5.54
CA GLY A 285 9.65 8.14 6.87
C GLY A 285 9.16 9.51 7.37
N PRO A 286 8.65 9.58 8.62
CA PRO A 286 8.23 10.84 9.21
C PRO A 286 9.38 11.86 9.30
N ALA A 287 9.08 13.10 8.93
CA ALA A 287 10.08 14.15 8.80
C ALA A 287 10.25 14.98 10.08
N CYS A 288 11.46 15.49 10.29
CA CYS A 288 11.75 16.53 11.27
C CYS A 288 11.79 17.92 10.59
N THR A 289 12.12 18.96 11.36
CA THR A 289 12.38 20.29 10.82
C THR A 289 13.64 20.88 11.40
N VAL A 290 14.39 21.59 10.54
CA VAL A 290 15.51 22.46 10.93
C VAL A 290 15.25 23.83 10.33
N ASN A 291 15.33 24.89 11.13
CA ASN A 291 14.99 26.25 10.74
C ASN A 291 13.57 26.37 10.14
N LYS A 292 12.60 25.62 10.68
CA LYS A 292 11.21 25.51 10.20
C LYS A 292 11.10 25.03 8.74
N LYS A 293 12.08 24.26 8.27
CA LYS A 293 12.07 23.61 6.96
C LYS A 293 12.11 22.10 7.15
N THR A 294 11.28 21.38 6.40
CA THR A 294 11.18 19.92 6.52
C THR A 294 12.45 19.20 6.09
N ARG A 295 12.85 18.17 6.84
CA ARG A 295 14.03 17.33 6.57
C ARG A 295 13.72 15.86 6.82
N ASN A 296 14.17 15.01 5.91
CA ASN A 296 14.36 13.58 6.14
C ASN A 296 15.87 13.33 6.22
N PHE A 297 16.43 13.53 7.41
CA PHE A 297 17.87 13.48 7.65
C PHE A 297 18.15 13.17 9.12
N LEU A 298 19.21 12.39 9.39
CA LEU A 298 19.61 12.09 10.76
C LEU A 298 20.46 13.24 11.30
N TYR A 299 20.10 13.77 12.47
CA TYR A 299 20.88 14.79 13.18
C TYR A 299 21.29 14.30 14.56
N LEU A 300 22.58 14.48 14.89
CA LEU A 300 23.21 14.09 16.16
C LEU A 300 23.26 15.25 17.15
N TYR A 301 22.16 16.00 17.22
CA TYR A 301 21.97 17.08 18.16
C TYR A 301 20.47 17.30 18.39
N LYS A 302 20.16 18.01 19.47
CA LYS A 302 18.79 18.38 19.86
C LYS A 302 18.06 19.10 18.73
N GLY A 303 16.94 18.53 18.31
CA GLY A 303 16.04 19.17 17.36
C GLY A 303 15.34 20.42 17.91
N GLU A 304 14.56 21.09 17.05
CA GLU A 304 13.62 22.12 17.47
C GLU A 304 12.67 21.63 18.59
N GLY A 305 11.98 22.53 19.29
CA GLY A 305 11.13 22.18 20.43
C GLY A 305 10.12 21.04 20.18
N ASN A 306 9.59 20.96 18.95
CA ASN A 306 8.63 19.92 18.53
C ASN A 306 9.28 18.74 17.79
N CYS A 307 10.61 18.72 17.63
CA CYS A 307 11.40 17.65 17.04
C CYS A 307 12.16 16.87 18.12
N GLN A 308 11.46 16.57 19.23
CA GLN A 308 11.96 15.83 20.38
C GLN A 308 10.98 14.70 20.71
N SER A 309 11.47 13.63 21.32
CA SER A 309 10.58 12.67 21.97
C SER A 309 10.05 13.21 23.32
N GLY A 310 9.31 12.38 24.05
CA GLY A 310 8.66 12.72 25.30
C GLY A 310 9.26 12.00 26.50
N LYS A 311 9.14 12.64 27.66
CA LYS A 311 9.22 11.96 28.94
C LYS A 311 7.92 11.18 29.17
N GLY A 312 8.02 10.05 29.84
CA GLY A 312 6.87 9.24 30.21
C GLY A 312 5.97 9.89 31.26
N GLN A 313 4.87 9.22 31.59
CA GLN A 313 3.92 9.66 32.60
C GLN A 313 4.64 10.10 33.89
N ASN A 314 4.29 11.29 34.39
CA ASN A 314 4.89 11.93 35.57
C ASN A 314 6.42 12.11 35.50
N ASN A 315 7.01 12.09 34.30
CA ASN A 315 8.45 12.12 34.06
C ASN A 315 9.22 10.94 34.71
N LEU A 316 8.55 9.82 35.00
CA LEU A 316 9.17 8.66 35.64
C LEU A 316 10.23 8.03 34.73
N CYS A 317 9.91 7.90 33.44
CA CYS A 317 10.81 7.39 32.42
C CYS A 317 11.26 8.53 31.49
N THR A 318 12.54 8.56 31.16
CA THR A 318 13.16 9.57 30.29
C THR A 318 14.00 8.93 29.18
N MET A 319 13.94 7.61 29.03
CA MET A 319 14.72 6.80 28.08
C MET A 319 14.73 7.34 26.65
N PHE A 320 13.61 7.92 26.21
CA PHE A 320 13.45 8.47 24.86
C PHE A 320 13.71 9.99 24.78
N TYR A 321 13.82 10.69 25.90
CA TYR A 321 14.02 12.15 25.94
C TYR A 321 15.50 12.52 25.70
N ASP A 322 16.06 12.06 24.58
CA ASP A 322 17.45 12.28 24.20
C ASP A 322 17.65 13.70 23.66
N GLN A 323 18.65 14.40 24.19
CA GLN A 323 19.05 15.75 23.77
C GLN A 323 20.15 15.74 22.70
N GLU A 324 20.62 14.56 22.29
CA GLU A 324 21.65 14.39 21.27
C GLU A 324 21.08 13.89 19.93
N LYS A 325 19.76 13.92 19.77
CA LYS A 325 19.05 13.51 18.55
C LYS A 325 17.92 14.47 18.18
N THR A 326 17.60 14.46 16.89
CA THR A 326 16.41 15.12 16.35
C THR A 326 15.36 14.08 15.97
N TYR A 327 14.16 14.24 16.51
CA TYR A 327 13.01 13.37 16.26
C TYR A 327 12.07 13.97 15.21
N PRO A 328 11.16 13.18 14.62
CA PRO A 328 10.08 13.70 13.79
C PRO A 328 9.31 14.84 14.48
N ARG A 329 8.88 15.84 13.71
CA ARG A 329 8.14 16.98 14.27
C ARG A 329 6.71 16.56 14.62
N VAL A 330 6.32 16.74 15.88
CA VAL A 330 4.98 16.37 16.39
C VAL A 330 4.35 17.51 17.21
N ASN A 331 3.22 17.27 17.89
CA ASN A 331 2.44 18.22 18.71
C ASN A 331 1.74 19.34 17.95
N ASP A 332 2.45 20.03 17.07
CA ASP A 332 1.89 21.10 16.25
C ASP A 332 1.62 20.65 14.82
N MET A 333 2.10 19.48 14.41
CA MET A 333 2.00 19.01 13.03
C MET A 333 0.57 18.65 12.62
N GLN A 334 0.13 19.26 11.52
CA GLN A 334 -1.16 19.11 10.87
C GLN A 334 -1.01 19.34 9.34
N GLN A 335 -2.01 19.04 8.50
CA GLN A 335 -1.79 19.04 7.04
C GLN A 335 -1.40 20.41 6.45
N ILE A 336 -1.98 21.50 6.95
CA ILE A 336 -1.74 22.90 6.55
C ILE A 336 -0.33 23.37 6.92
N ASN A 337 0.19 23.05 8.11
CA ASN A 337 1.56 23.44 8.45
C ASN A 337 2.60 22.45 7.93
N ASN A 338 2.26 21.18 7.69
CA ASN A 338 3.12 20.28 6.92
C ASN A 338 3.41 20.87 5.53
N MET A 339 2.36 21.34 4.83
CA MET A 339 2.48 22.12 3.59
C MET A 339 3.38 23.35 3.78
N THR A 340 3.19 24.10 4.86
CA THR A 340 3.98 25.30 5.13
C THR A 340 5.48 25.00 5.34
N TYR A 341 5.81 23.97 6.13
CA TYR A 341 7.20 23.61 6.42
C TYR A 341 7.90 22.92 5.25
N ALA A 342 7.17 22.18 4.44
CA ALA A 342 7.75 21.51 3.27
C ALA A 342 8.02 22.52 2.14
N ARG A 343 7.03 23.36 1.83
CA ARG A 343 7.16 24.39 0.77
C ARG A 343 8.05 25.57 1.16
N SER A 344 8.38 25.76 2.44
CA SER A 344 9.39 26.76 2.86
C SER A 344 10.82 26.44 2.38
N ASN A 345 11.02 25.25 1.81
CA ASN A 345 12.22 24.93 1.06
C ASN A 345 12.29 25.60 -0.31
N ASN A 346 11.17 26.07 -0.86
CA ASN A 346 11.10 26.67 -2.20
C ASN A 346 11.46 28.15 -2.17
N ALA A 347 11.89 28.67 -3.34
CA ALA A 347 12.04 30.11 -3.53
C ALA A 347 10.70 30.86 -3.36
N ASP A 348 9.59 30.27 -3.82
CA ASP A 348 8.22 30.69 -3.50
C ASP A 348 7.57 29.66 -2.58
N ALA A 349 7.37 30.04 -1.32
CA ALA A 349 6.78 29.17 -0.30
C ALA A 349 5.28 28.86 -0.53
N ASN A 350 4.61 29.50 -1.50
CA ASN A 350 3.25 29.13 -1.90
C ASN A 350 3.25 28.11 -3.05
N ALA A 351 4.34 28.00 -3.81
CA ALA A 351 4.45 27.03 -4.88
C ALA A 351 4.64 25.62 -4.31
N PRO A 352 3.97 24.60 -4.86
CA PRO A 352 4.15 23.21 -4.46
C PRO A 352 5.40 22.57 -5.11
N TYR A 353 6.42 23.33 -5.52
CA TYR A 353 7.59 22.78 -6.22
C TYR A 353 8.87 23.59 -5.99
N PRO A 354 10.05 22.95 -6.09
CA PRO A 354 10.22 21.51 -6.31
C PRO A 354 9.85 20.69 -5.06
N PHE A 355 9.90 21.29 -3.87
CA PHE A 355 9.58 20.62 -2.60
C PHE A 355 8.11 20.87 -2.19
N ALA A 356 7.44 19.83 -1.70
CA ALA A 356 6.07 19.93 -1.17
C ALA A 356 5.87 18.97 0.01
N GLU A 357 4.75 19.12 0.70
CA GLU A 357 4.26 18.12 1.65
C GLU A 357 4.13 16.75 0.97
N GLY A 358 4.32 15.66 1.72
CA GLY A 358 4.27 14.32 1.14
C GLY A 358 2.88 14.01 0.57
N GLY A 359 2.87 13.53 -0.67
CA GLY A 359 1.67 13.27 -1.45
C GLY A 359 1.19 11.84 -1.36
N TYR A 360 -0.13 11.68 -1.23
CA TYR A 360 -0.73 10.35 -1.12
C TYR A 360 -0.52 9.54 -2.39
N HIS A 361 -0.55 10.18 -3.56
CA HIS A 361 -0.38 9.48 -4.85
C HIS A 361 0.97 8.74 -4.94
N ALA A 362 2.06 9.41 -4.56
CA ALA A 362 3.39 8.81 -4.59
C ALA A 362 3.53 7.69 -3.54
N LEU A 363 3.03 7.92 -2.31
CA LEU A 363 2.99 6.89 -1.27
C LEU A 363 2.15 5.68 -1.69
N ASN A 364 0.99 5.91 -2.29
CA ASN A 364 0.09 4.87 -2.78
C ASN A 364 0.73 4.06 -3.89
N THR A 365 1.44 4.71 -4.81
CA THR A 365 2.18 4.03 -5.88
C THR A 365 3.23 3.09 -5.31
N LEU A 366 4.06 3.56 -4.36
CA LEU A 366 5.06 2.73 -3.70
C LEU A 366 4.42 1.52 -2.99
N ILE A 367 3.37 1.73 -2.19
CA ILE A 367 2.69 0.63 -1.49
C ILE A 367 2.09 -0.36 -2.49
N THR A 368 1.50 0.13 -3.57
CA THR A 368 0.88 -0.71 -4.61
C THR A 368 1.93 -1.56 -5.32
N GLU A 369 3.09 -0.99 -5.64
CA GLU A 369 4.21 -1.75 -6.21
C GLU A 369 4.69 -2.86 -5.27
N LEU A 370 4.80 -2.59 -3.96
CA LEU A 370 5.13 -3.62 -2.96
C LEU A 370 4.08 -4.75 -2.92
N GLU A 371 2.79 -4.40 -2.90
CA GLU A 371 1.71 -5.39 -2.88
C GLU A 371 1.73 -6.29 -4.12
N VAL A 372 2.01 -5.72 -5.30
CA VAL A 372 2.12 -6.48 -6.55
C VAL A 372 3.41 -7.30 -6.59
N LEU A 373 4.54 -6.75 -6.13
CA LEU A 373 5.82 -7.44 -6.12
C LEU A 373 5.75 -8.73 -5.30
N TYR A 374 5.13 -8.64 -4.11
CA TYR A 374 5.00 -9.74 -3.16
C TYR A 374 3.69 -10.52 -3.27
N GLY A 375 2.76 -10.09 -4.13
CA GLY A 375 1.50 -10.78 -4.38
C GLY A 375 0.54 -10.81 -3.19
N THR A 376 0.65 -9.86 -2.25
CA THR A 376 -0.18 -9.80 -1.05
C THR A 376 -0.40 -8.38 -0.55
N LYS A 377 -1.60 -8.12 -0.01
CA LYS A 377 -1.92 -6.88 0.74
C LYS A 377 -1.37 -6.92 2.18
N TYR A 378 -1.06 -8.10 2.72
CA TYR A 378 -0.66 -8.29 4.11
C TYR A 378 0.85 -8.09 4.35
N LEU A 379 1.41 -6.99 3.82
CA LEU A 379 2.84 -6.69 3.87
C LEU A 379 3.42 -6.66 5.30
N HIS A 380 2.60 -6.23 6.26
CA HIS A 380 2.98 -6.05 7.67
C HIS A 380 2.77 -7.32 8.52
N ASN A 381 2.63 -8.49 7.88
CA ASN A 381 2.68 -9.78 8.56
C ASN A 381 3.96 -9.89 9.40
N ALA A 382 3.85 -10.39 10.64
CA ALA A 382 4.98 -10.57 11.57
C ALA A 382 6.14 -11.42 11.00
N ASN A 383 5.81 -12.37 10.11
CA ASN A 383 6.77 -13.22 9.43
C ASN A 383 7.36 -12.56 8.16
N MET A 384 6.83 -11.41 7.74
CA MET A 384 7.32 -10.61 6.61
C MET A 384 7.96 -9.30 7.12
N PHE A 385 7.47 -8.12 6.78
CA PHE A 385 8.09 -6.90 7.29
C PHE A 385 7.78 -6.65 8.77
N GLY A 386 6.66 -7.16 9.26
CA GLY A 386 6.10 -6.81 10.56
C GLY A 386 5.54 -5.38 10.60
N SER A 387 4.78 -5.07 11.63
CA SER A 387 4.07 -3.80 11.79
C SER A 387 4.94 -2.63 12.27
N GLY A 388 6.26 -2.78 12.29
CA GLY A 388 7.19 -1.82 12.89
C GLY A 388 7.00 -1.73 14.41
N ILE A 389 7.24 -0.54 14.97
CA ILE A 389 7.03 -0.24 16.40
C ILE A 389 5.53 -0.12 16.64
N SER A 390 4.85 -1.24 16.95
CA SER A 390 3.41 -1.23 17.23
C SER A 390 2.97 -2.29 18.25
N SER A 391 1.66 -2.35 18.51
CA SER A 391 1.04 -3.35 19.39
C SER A 391 0.31 -4.47 18.63
N ASN A 392 0.55 -4.60 17.32
CA ASN A 392 -0.11 -5.65 16.52
C ASN A 392 0.31 -7.04 16.98
N ASP A 393 1.62 -7.24 17.10
CA ASP A 393 2.20 -8.56 17.33
C ASP A 393 2.35 -8.86 18.83
N SER A 394 2.34 -10.15 19.18
CA SER A 394 2.44 -10.58 20.58
C SER A 394 3.80 -10.27 21.18
N CYS A 395 3.80 -9.92 22.47
CA CYS A 395 4.98 -9.78 23.32
C CYS A 395 4.67 -10.44 24.67
N ALA A 396 4.69 -11.78 24.70
CA ALA A 396 4.29 -12.57 25.87
C ALA A 396 5.47 -13.27 26.58
N ASN A 397 6.61 -13.37 25.91
CA ASN A 397 7.82 -14.04 26.38
C ASN A 397 9.06 -13.45 25.69
N GLU A 398 10.25 -13.91 26.08
CA GLU A 398 11.54 -13.47 25.54
C GLU A 398 11.62 -13.63 24.01
N GLU A 399 11.22 -14.80 23.50
CA GLU A 399 11.25 -15.12 22.06
C GLU A 399 10.41 -14.13 21.24
N ASN A 400 9.19 -13.87 21.68
CA ASN A 400 8.32 -12.88 21.08
C ASN A 400 8.91 -11.47 21.20
N TRP A 401 9.44 -11.08 22.35
CA TRP A 401 10.00 -9.75 22.56
C TRP A 401 11.21 -9.49 21.65
N LEU A 402 12.08 -10.48 21.46
CA LEU A 402 13.23 -10.39 20.54
C LEU A 402 12.78 -10.22 19.08
N VAL A 403 11.76 -10.95 18.62
CA VAL A 403 11.35 -10.93 17.21
C VAL A 403 10.36 -9.81 16.89
N ASN A 404 9.39 -9.54 17.76
CA ASN A 404 8.29 -8.60 17.51
C ASN A 404 8.53 -7.22 18.12
N GLY A 405 9.44 -7.11 19.09
CA GLY A 405 9.62 -5.92 19.90
C GLY A 405 8.57 -5.80 21.01
N GLY A 406 8.62 -4.68 21.75
CA GLY A 406 7.73 -4.39 22.86
C GLY A 406 8.48 -4.02 24.13
N VAL A 407 7.85 -4.24 25.28
CA VAL A 407 8.38 -3.88 26.59
C VAL A 407 8.57 -5.14 27.44
N ARG A 408 9.68 -5.20 28.16
CA ARG A 408 9.82 -6.09 29.31
C ARG A 408 10.19 -5.30 30.56
N PHE A 409 9.72 -5.75 31.71
CA PHE A 409 9.98 -5.09 32.98
C PHE A 409 10.02 -6.07 34.15
N LYS A 410 10.71 -5.68 35.23
CA LYS A 410 10.76 -6.43 36.49
C LYS A 410 11.03 -5.48 37.66
N LYS A 411 10.76 -5.94 38.88
CA LYS A 411 11.21 -5.22 40.07
C LYS A 411 12.73 -5.27 40.12
N ASN A 412 13.38 -4.14 40.38
CA ASN A 412 14.83 -4.11 40.53
C ASN A 412 15.30 -5.10 41.61
N GLY A 413 16.36 -5.86 41.31
CA GLY A 413 16.85 -6.94 42.17
C GLY A 413 16.12 -8.28 42.01
N THR A 414 15.16 -8.41 41.09
CA THR A 414 14.53 -9.69 40.74
C THR A 414 15.05 -10.24 39.41
N GLU A 415 14.86 -11.54 39.16
CA GLU A 415 15.35 -12.21 37.94
C GLU A 415 14.30 -12.29 36.84
N THR A 416 13.02 -12.48 37.21
CA THR A 416 11.95 -12.79 36.25
C THR A 416 11.42 -11.55 35.54
N TRP A 417 11.56 -11.52 34.22
CA TRP A 417 10.95 -10.52 33.34
C TRP A 417 9.46 -10.79 33.10
N THR A 418 8.68 -9.71 33.10
CA THR A 418 7.30 -9.68 32.57
C THR A 418 7.30 -8.97 31.23
N TYR A 419 6.51 -9.47 30.28
CA TYR A 419 6.44 -8.96 28.91
C TYR A 419 5.11 -8.27 28.63
N ALA A 420 5.17 -7.24 27.79
CA ALA A 420 4.03 -6.41 27.47
C ALA A 420 4.16 -5.79 26.07
N LYS A 421 3.00 -5.59 25.45
CA LYS A 421 2.86 -4.71 24.28
C LYS A 421 2.79 -3.25 24.74
N TRP A 422 3.01 -2.32 23.80
CA TRP A 422 2.87 -0.89 24.10
C TRP A 422 1.47 -0.52 24.60
N SER A 423 0.44 -1.17 24.06
CA SER A 423 -0.98 -1.01 24.44
C SER A 423 -1.35 -1.67 25.77
N ASP A 424 -0.47 -2.39 26.44
CA ASP A 424 -0.81 -3.09 27.67
C ASP A 424 -0.71 -2.17 28.89
N GLN A 425 -1.55 -2.43 29.90
CA GLN A 425 -1.40 -1.89 31.25
C GLN A 425 -1.02 -3.04 32.19
N LYS A 426 0.07 -2.88 32.96
CA LYS A 426 0.59 -3.92 33.87
C LYS A 426 0.88 -3.31 35.26
N ASP A 427 1.66 -4.01 36.08
CA ASP A 427 1.80 -3.77 37.52
C ASP A 427 2.78 -2.64 37.92
N ILE A 428 3.07 -1.73 36.99
CA ILE A 428 3.80 -0.48 37.28
C ILE A 428 2.79 0.65 37.45
N TYR A 429 2.70 1.18 38.67
CA TYR A 429 1.78 2.25 39.02
C TYR A 429 2.51 3.59 39.04
N TYR A 430 1.94 4.62 38.42
CA TYR A 430 2.61 5.92 38.26
C TYR A 430 2.37 6.89 39.43
N ASN A 431 1.56 6.49 40.42
CA ASN A 431 1.37 7.21 41.67
C ASN A 431 0.99 6.27 42.83
N ALA A 432 1.15 6.75 44.07
CA ALA A 432 0.86 6.01 45.29
C ALA A 432 -0.63 5.67 45.50
N THR A 433 -1.53 6.27 44.72
CA THR A 433 -2.99 6.01 44.80
C THR A 433 -3.41 4.78 43.99
N GLY A 434 -2.46 4.05 43.39
CA GLY A 434 -2.76 2.83 42.66
C GLY A 434 -3.29 3.07 41.23
N ASN A 435 -2.91 4.18 40.59
CA ASN A 435 -3.22 4.39 39.18
C ASN A 435 -2.14 3.83 38.25
N ARG A 436 -2.58 3.19 37.15
CA ARG A 436 -1.72 2.65 36.09
C ARG A 436 -2.13 3.20 34.72
N THR A 437 -1.22 3.15 33.77
CA THR A 437 -1.46 3.60 32.39
C THR A 437 -0.82 2.63 31.41
N HIS A 438 -1.06 2.81 30.12
CA HIS A 438 -0.47 1.98 29.08
C HIS A 438 1.03 2.25 28.93
N PHE A 439 1.81 1.27 28.49
CA PHE A 439 3.27 1.44 28.34
C PHE A 439 3.68 2.56 27.38
N TYR A 440 2.94 2.75 26.29
CA TYR A 440 3.20 3.89 25.40
C TYR A 440 3.12 5.24 26.12
N ASN A 441 2.29 5.36 27.16
CA ASN A 441 2.15 6.59 27.92
C ASN A 441 3.12 6.63 29.10
N LEU A 442 3.26 5.51 29.80
CA LEU A 442 4.18 5.35 30.93
C LEU A 442 5.63 5.65 30.55
N ILE A 443 6.07 5.19 29.37
CA ILE A 443 7.48 5.25 28.95
C ILE A 443 7.80 6.57 28.25
N ASN A 444 6.96 7.04 27.33
CA ASN A 444 7.30 8.22 26.54
C ASN A 444 6.11 9.10 26.13
N SER A 445 4.92 8.92 26.73
CA SER A 445 3.73 9.72 26.41
C SER A 445 3.43 9.79 24.91
N GLU A 446 3.46 8.65 24.21
CA GLU A 446 3.11 8.50 22.77
C GLU A 446 3.97 9.26 21.76
N TYR A 447 5.01 9.97 22.21
CA TYR A 447 5.93 10.67 21.32
C TYR A 447 6.68 9.69 20.39
N PRO A 448 7.35 10.20 19.33
CA PRO A 448 8.18 9.38 18.46
C PRO A 448 9.25 8.63 19.23
N LYS A 449 9.43 7.35 18.95
CA LYS A 449 10.46 6.49 19.60
C LYS A 449 11.71 6.41 18.75
N GLU A 450 11.55 6.55 17.45
CA GLU A 450 12.61 6.55 16.45
C GLU A 450 13.01 7.99 16.11
N ALA A 451 14.30 8.28 16.12
CA ALA A 451 14.84 9.55 15.61
C ALA A 451 14.69 9.61 14.08
N CYS A 452 14.67 10.81 13.50
CA CYS A 452 14.48 10.93 12.04
C CYS A 452 15.59 10.18 11.28
N MET A 453 15.21 9.33 10.31
CA MET A 453 16.10 8.47 9.51
C MET A 453 16.89 7.40 10.30
N GLU A 454 16.63 7.19 11.59
CA GLU A 454 17.47 6.36 12.45
C GLU A 454 17.65 4.93 11.94
N SER A 455 16.56 4.24 11.58
CA SER A 455 16.63 2.85 11.11
C SER A 455 17.40 2.70 9.80
N GLN A 456 17.21 3.61 8.83
CA GLN A 456 17.95 3.59 7.57
C GLN A 456 19.46 3.81 7.80
N MET A 457 19.81 4.76 8.66
CA MET A 457 21.22 5.08 8.91
C MET A 457 21.93 4.02 9.75
N ALA A 458 21.25 3.44 10.75
CA ALA A 458 21.81 2.34 11.54
C ALA A 458 22.08 1.11 10.66
N PHE A 459 21.17 0.76 9.76
CA PHE A 459 21.41 -0.32 8.80
C PHE A 459 22.52 0.01 7.81
N SER A 460 22.56 1.25 7.30
CA SER A 460 23.64 1.69 6.40
C SER A 460 25.02 1.57 7.06
N PHE A 461 25.13 1.93 8.34
CA PHE A 461 26.34 1.77 9.12
C PHE A 461 26.75 0.30 9.29
N ALA A 462 25.79 -0.60 9.54
CA ALA A 462 26.06 -2.03 9.61
C ALA A 462 26.65 -2.55 8.28
N VAL A 463 26.11 -2.11 7.14
CA VAL A 463 26.65 -2.46 5.81
C VAL A 463 28.03 -1.87 5.59
N GLU A 464 28.24 -0.60 5.91
CA GLU A 464 29.53 0.10 5.78
C GLU A 464 30.64 -0.58 6.58
N THR A 465 30.32 -1.05 7.79
CA THR A 465 31.29 -1.67 8.71
C THR A 465 31.34 -3.20 8.62
N GLY A 466 30.57 -3.81 7.71
CA GLY A 466 30.57 -5.25 7.48
C GLY A 466 29.99 -6.07 8.64
N VAL A 467 29.07 -5.49 9.43
CA VAL A 467 28.40 -6.19 10.53
C VAL A 467 27.49 -7.29 9.98
N PRO A 468 27.68 -8.56 10.38
CA PRO A 468 26.82 -9.65 9.95
C PRO A 468 25.38 -9.51 10.46
N GLU A 469 24.45 -10.18 9.79
CA GLU A 469 23.05 -10.26 10.22
C GLU A 469 22.93 -10.82 11.64
N ASP A 470 21.95 -10.32 12.40
CA ASP A 470 21.64 -10.69 13.79
C ASP A 470 22.82 -10.54 14.78
N THR A 471 23.80 -9.71 14.45
CA THR A 471 24.90 -9.34 15.33
C THR A 471 24.68 -7.95 15.91
N GLU A 472 24.91 -7.79 17.22
CA GLU A 472 24.84 -6.47 17.86
C GLU A 472 26.00 -5.58 17.43
N PHE A 473 25.70 -4.29 17.19
CA PHE A 473 26.67 -3.26 16.88
C PHE A 473 26.27 -1.91 17.51
N GLU A 474 27.25 -1.07 17.77
CA GLU A 474 27.03 0.29 18.30
C GLU A 474 27.02 1.32 17.18
N PHE A 475 26.01 2.19 17.20
CA PHE A 475 25.87 3.30 16.28
C PHE A 475 25.40 4.56 17.02
N TYR A 476 26.28 5.56 17.09
CA TYR A 476 26.05 6.85 17.78
C TYR A 476 25.33 6.73 19.14
N GLY A 477 25.92 5.93 20.04
CA GLY A 477 25.49 5.82 21.45
C GLY A 477 24.45 4.74 21.74
N TYR A 478 24.00 4.00 20.73
CA TYR A 478 22.98 2.97 20.90
C TYR A 478 23.38 1.64 20.28
N LYS A 479 22.84 0.55 20.83
CA LYS A 479 23.03 -0.80 20.31
C LYS A 479 21.89 -1.20 19.38
N TYR A 480 22.27 -1.75 18.23
CA TYR A 480 21.37 -2.21 17.20
C TYR A 480 21.73 -3.62 16.76
N ARG A 481 20.77 -4.27 16.13
CA ARG A 481 20.98 -5.44 15.26
C ARG A 481 19.98 -5.38 14.12
N TYR A 482 20.16 -6.17 13.07
CA TYR A 482 19.21 -6.24 11.98
C TYR A 482 18.99 -7.69 11.54
N VAL A 483 17.83 -7.95 10.95
CA VAL A 483 17.52 -9.21 10.25
C VAL A 483 16.91 -8.91 8.88
N SER A 484 17.23 -9.73 7.89
CA SER A 484 16.65 -9.69 6.56
C SER A 484 15.19 -10.15 6.61
N VAL A 485 14.32 -9.54 5.80
CA VAL A 485 12.93 -9.95 5.72
C VAL A 485 12.81 -11.22 4.84
N PRO A 486 12.24 -12.33 5.35
CA PRO A 486 12.08 -13.55 4.57
C PRO A 486 11.25 -13.33 3.29
N GLY A 487 11.65 -13.99 2.20
CA GLY A 487 10.94 -13.90 0.90
C GLY A 487 11.19 -12.61 0.11
N THR A 488 12.19 -11.83 0.49
CA THR A 488 12.62 -10.59 -0.19
C THR A 488 14.08 -10.70 -0.64
N ASP A 489 14.62 -9.66 -1.29
CA ASP A 489 16.05 -9.53 -1.57
C ASP A 489 16.89 -9.05 -0.35
N GLY A 490 16.26 -8.96 0.82
CA GLY A 490 16.90 -8.70 2.11
C GLY A 490 17.70 -7.40 2.13
N THR A 491 18.98 -7.52 2.45
CA THR A 491 19.89 -6.37 2.60
C THR A 491 20.11 -5.57 1.31
N ALA A 492 19.93 -6.17 0.13
CA ALA A 492 20.20 -5.52 -1.16
C ALA A 492 19.33 -4.26 -1.40
N SER A 493 18.04 -4.34 -1.06
CA SER A 493 17.10 -3.21 -1.17
C SER A 493 16.67 -2.62 0.16
N MET A 494 17.39 -2.93 1.26
CA MET A 494 16.98 -2.57 2.63
C MET A 494 15.59 -3.12 3.03
N ASN A 495 15.29 -4.36 2.64
CA ASN A 495 14.14 -5.10 3.15
C ASN A 495 14.55 -5.81 4.45
N VAL A 496 14.65 -5.04 5.53
CA VAL A 496 15.21 -5.48 6.82
C VAL A 496 14.34 -5.01 7.99
N ARG A 497 14.47 -5.69 9.12
CA ARG A 497 13.95 -5.22 10.42
C ARG A 497 15.15 -4.84 11.27
N VAL A 498 15.22 -3.58 11.65
CA VAL A 498 16.27 -3.04 12.52
C VAL A 498 15.76 -3.02 13.95
N TYR A 499 16.54 -3.55 14.87
CA TYR A 499 16.20 -3.61 16.28
C TYR A 499 17.07 -2.65 17.09
N LYS A 500 16.46 -1.99 18.08
CA LYS A 500 17.16 -1.14 19.04
C LYS A 500 16.67 -1.48 20.44
N VAL A 501 17.59 -1.91 21.31
CA VAL A 501 17.28 -2.17 22.72
C VAL A 501 17.67 -0.97 23.55
N MET A 502 16.76 -0.53 24.42
CA MET A 502 17.02 0.54 25.38
C MET A 502 16.52 0.16 26.76
N SER A 503 17.18 0.67 27.79
CA SER A 503 16.93 0.29 29.18
C SER A 503 16.96 1.49 30.12
N GLN A 504 16.10 1.50 31.13
CA GLN A 504 16.15 2.48 32.21
C GLN A 504 15.61 1.84 33.48
N THR A 505 16.29 2.08 34.59
CA THR A 505 15.74 1.83 35.93
C THR A 505 15.12 3.13 36.44
N PHE A 506 13.87 3.08 36.91
CA PHE A 506 13.22 4.21 37.54
C PHE A 506 12.33 3.80 38.71
N THR A 507 12.11 4.72 39.65
CA THR A 507 11.22 4.51 40.80
C THR A 507 9.79 4.84 40.42
N ALA A 508 8.88 3.91 40.72
CA ALA A 508 7.44 4.06 40.58
C ALA A 508 6.75 3.36 41.76
N TYR A 509 5.49 2.96 41.63
CA TYR A 509 4.72 2.38 42.73
C TYR A 509 4.23 0.96 42.42
N THR A 510 3.99 0.17 43.46
CA THR A 510 3.25 -1.09 43.42
C THR A 510 1.76 -0.87 43.70
N SER A 511 0.95 -1.93 43.59
CA SER A 511 -0.53 -1.85 43.71
C SER A 511 -1.03 -1.38 45.08
N ASP A 512 -0.21 -1.54 46.12
CA ASP A 512 -0.45 -1.10 47.50
C ASP A 512 0.02 0.35 47.76
N GLY A 513 0.58 1.02 46.75
CA GLY A 513 1.08 2.40 46.87
C GLY A 513 2.50 2.51 47.43
N THR A 514 3.22 1.40 47.59
CA THR A 514 4.62 1.39 48.03
C THR A 514 5.56 1.77 46.87
N GLU A 515 6.59 2.58 47.15
CA GLU A 515 7.62 2.89 46.16
C GLU A 515 8.49 1.67 45.84
N GLN A 516 8.79 1.48 44.56
CA GLN A 516 9.56 0.37 44.03
C GLN A 516 10.37 0.84 42.83
N SER A 517 11.66 0.46 42.78
CA SER A 517 12.47 0.62 41.57
C SER A 517 12.15 -0.50 40.57
N TRP A 518 11.98 -0.13 39.31
CA TRP A 518 11.65 -1.03 38.21
C TRP A 518 12.74 -0.97 37.15
N ASP A 519 13.23 -2.13 36.72
CA ASP A 519 14.06 -2.24 35.52
C ASP A 519 13.12 -2.40 34.33
N VAL A 520 13.22 -1.49 33.35
CA VAL A 520 12.40 -1.52 32.14
C VAL A 520 13.32 -1.53 30.93
N GLU A 521 13.04 -2.47 30.03
CA GLU A 521 13.70 -2.57 28.73
C GLU A 521 12.67 -2.55 27.60
N VAL A 522 13.05 -1.91 26.51
CA VAL A 522 12.26 -1.85 25.28
C VAL A 522 13.09 -2.42 24.14
N ASN A 523 12.46 -3.21 23.29
CA ASN A 523 13.03 -3.61 22.01
C ASN A 523 12.18 -2.97 20.91
N LEU A 524 12.74 -1.99 20.21
CA LEU A 524 12.09 -1.37 19.05
C LEU A 524 12.36 -2.23 17.83
N ARG A 525 11.32 -2.66 17.11
CA ARG A 525 11.43 -3.25 15.79
C ARG A 525 11.06 -2.20 14.74
N MET A 526 12.04 -1.66 14.04
CA MET A 526 11.86 -0.68 12.97
C MET A 526 11.91 -1.41 11.63
N SER A 527 10.77 -1.50 10.95
CA SER A 527 10.62 -2.29 9.73
C SER A 527 10.83 -1.42 8.49
N LEU A 528 11.82 -1.78 7.66
CA LEU A 528 12.12 -1.10 6.40
C LEU A 528 11.56 -1.89 5.22
N TYR A 529 10.66 -1.23 4.48
CA TYR A 529 10.02 -1.72 3.27
C TYR A 529 10.75 -1.10 2.09
N SER A 530 11.73 -1.82 1.55
CA SER A 530 12.64 -1.29 0.54
C SER A 530 13.35 -0.01 1.02
N GLY A 531 13.70 0.06 2.32
CA GLY A 531 14.28 1.25 2.94
C GLY A 531 13.28 2.31 3.44
N VAL A 532 11.98 2.12 3.21
CA VAL A 532 10.92 3.04 3.66
C VAL A 532 10.29 2.55 4.95
N ASN A 533 10.17 3.43 5.94
CA ASN A 533 9.49 3.12 7.18
C ASN A 533 7.97 3.36 7.02
N LEU A 534 7.22 2.31 6.65
CA LEU A 534 5.79 2.41 6.28
C LEU A 534 4.80 2.09 7.41
N SER A 535 5.25 1.62 8.58
CA SER A 535 4.32 1.18 9.62
C SER A 535 4.88 1.45 11.02
N GLY A 536 3.98 1.86 11.94
CA GLY A 536 4.27 1.99 13.36
C GLY A 536 4.92 3.31 13.80
N ASP A 537 5.25 3.34 15.09
CA ASP A 537 5.71 4.50 15.89
C ASP A 537 4.68 5.62 16.01
N ILE A 538 4.49 6.41 14.94
CA ILE A 538 3.61 7.58 14.88
C ILE A 538 2.86 7.65 13.54
N PHE A 539 1.74 8.38 13.54
CA PHE A 539 1.06 8.73 12.30
C PHE A 539 1.90 9.69 11.45
N MET A 540 1.63 9.67 10.15
CA MET A 540 2.26 10.60 9.21
C MET A 540 1.20 11.24 8.30
N TYR A 541 1.14 12.56 8.28
CA TYR A 541 0.33 13.30 7.30
C TYR A 541 0.92 13.12 5.91
N CYS A 542 0.11 12.66 4.96
CA CYS A 542 0.51 12.40 3.58
C CYS A 542 -0.55 12.89 2.56
N GLY A 543 -1.25 13.99 2.89
CA GLY A 543 -2.36 14.50 2.09
C GLY A 543 -1.98 15.40 0.90
N GLY A 544 -0.70 15.53 0.55
CA GLY A 544 -0.31 16.33 -0.63
C GLY A 544 -1.04 15.84 -1.89
N GLY A 545 -1.68 16.77 -2.61
CA GLY A 545 -2.45 16.45 -3.82
C GLY A 545 -3.70 15.59 -3.61
N TYR A 546 -4.07 15.22 -2.38
CA TYR A 546 -5.22 14.37 -2.09
C TYR A 546 -6.10 14.98 -0.99
N GLU A 547 -7.37 15.15 -1.30
CA GLU A 547 -8.34 15.78 -0.41
C GLU A 547 -9.56 14.89 -0.21
N GLN A 548 -10.04 14.83 1.03
CA GLN A 548 -11.27 14.16 1.40
C GLN A 548 -12.16 15.12 2.18
N VAL A 549 -13.37 15.36 1.68
CA VAL A 549 -14.27 16.41 2.18
C VAL A 549 -15.54 15.79 2.72
N GLY A 550 -15.68 15.79 4.05
CA GLY A 550 -16.89 15.35 4.75
C GLY A 550 -17.94 16.46 4.81
N THR A 551 -19.22 16.11 4.64
CA THR A 551 -20.36 17.02 4.81
C THR A 551 -21.18 16.59 6.01
N CYS A 552 -21.25 17.42 7.06
CA CYS A 552 -21.92 17.08 8.30
C CYS A 552 -23.44 17.19 8.15
N LEU A 553 -24.12 16.06 8.02
CA LEU A 553 -25.58 15.96 8.01
C LEU A 553 -26.14 15.46 9.35
N TYR A 554 -25.29 14.78 10.13
CA TYR A 554 -25.63 14.24 11.44
C TYR A 554 -24.79 14.95 12.51
N PRO A 555 -25.26 16.07 13.10
CA PRO A 555 -24.48 16.96 13.97
C PRO A 555 -24.22 16.39 15.38
N THR A 556 -24.19 15.07 15.53
CA THR A 556 -23.81 14.37 16.75
C THR A 556 -22.35 13.94 16.63
N SER A 557 -21.57 14.15 17.70
CA SER A 557 -20.19 13.65 17.76
C SER A 557 -20.15 12.13 17.56
N ALA A 558 -19.13 11.64 16.85
CA ALA A 558 -18.98 10.25 16.44
C ALA A 558 -20.08 9.74 15.48
N SER A 559 -20.84 10.62 14.83
CA SER A 559 -21.87 10.19 13.87
C SER A 559 -21.27 9.47 12.66
N THR A 560 -22.08 8.60 12.06
CA THR A 560 -21.81 7.87 10.81
C THR A 560 -22.85 8.24 9.75
N GLY A 561 -22.60 7.85 8.50
CA GLY A 561 -23.50 8.12 7.37
C GLY A 561 -23.33 9.50 6.73
N ASN A 562 -22.41 10.35 7.21
CA ASN A 562 -22.10 11.63 6.60
C ASN A 562 -21.45 11.41 5.23
N PRO A 563 -21.90 12.10 4.16
CA PRO A 563 -21.28 12.03 2.85
C PRO A 563 -19.83 12.53 2.86
N VAL A 564 -18.97 11.85 2.10
CA VAL A 564 -17.57 12.22 1.91
C VAL A 564 -17.24 12.17 0.41
N LYS A 565 -16.59 13.20 -0.10
CA LYS A 565 -16.09 13.27 -1.48
C LYS A 565 -14.57 13.22 -1.50
N PHE A 566 -14.00 12.57 -2.52
CA PHE A 566 -12.57 12.33 -2.64
C PHE A 566 -12.01 12.94 -3.92
N TYR A 567 -10.91 13.67 -3.78
CA TYR A 567 -10.27 14.41 -4.86
C TYR A 567 -8.77 14.09 -4.91
N LEU A 568 -8.23 13.97 -6.11
CA LEU A 568 -6.82 13.69 -6.34
C LEU A 568 -6.27 14.56 -7.48
N GLN A 569 -5.08 15.10 -7.28
CA GLN A 569 -4.29 15.78 -8.30
C GLN A 569 -2.91 15.12 -8.38
N PRO A 570 -2.69 14.20 -9.34
CA PRO A 570 -1.41 13.53 -9.52
C PRO A 570 -0.26 14.47 -9.89
N ASP A 571 -0.56 15.59 -10.57
CA ASP A 571 0.46 16.58 -10.94
C ASP A 571 0.75 17.54 -9.78
N GLN A 572 1.92 17.37 -9.13
CA GLN A 572 2.37 18.21 -8.03
C GLN A 572 2.41 19.70 -8.40
N LEU A 573 2.66 20.06 -9.66
CA LEU A 573 2.69 21.46 -10.10
C LEU A 573 1.34 22.16 -9.98
N GLN A 574 0.25 21.39 -9.92
CA GLN A 574 -1.12 21.88 -9.85
C GLN A 574 -1.71 21.81 -8.44
N TRP A 575 -0.91 21.49 -7.42
CA TRP A 575 -1.42 21.42 -6.05
C TRP A 575 -1.79 22.79 -5.51
N HIS A 576 -3.01 22.88 -4.97
CA HIS A 576 -3.57 24.09 -4.40
C HIS A 576 -2.96 24.40 -3.02
N THR A 577 -3.04 25.68 -2.63
CA THR A 577 -2.67 26.17 -1.29
C THR A 577 -3.94 26.46 -0.50
N GLU A 578 -4.60 25.41 0.00
CA GLU A 578 -5.82 25.56 0.82
C GLU A 578 -5.47 25.59 2.31
N LYS A 579 -5.75 26.74 2.96
CA LYS A 579 -5.50 26.97 4.39
C LYS A 579 -6.78 26.91 5.24
N SER A 580 -7.95 26.95 4.61
CA SER A 580 -9.22 26.73 5.31
C SER A 580 -9.43 25.23 5.56
N SER A 581 -9.96 24.89 6.73
CA SER A 581 -10.28 23.52 7.12
C SER A 581 -11.75 23.20 6.93
N SER A 582 -12.62 24.22 6.90
CA SER A 582 -14.07 24.06 6.79
C SER A 582 -14.72 25.20 6.00
N LYS A 583 -15.90 24.90 5.46
CA LYS A 583 -16.84 25.84 4.83
C LYS A 583 -18.22 25.62 5.45
N THR A 584 -18.90 26.68 5.84
CA THR A 584 -20.29 26.63 6.34
C THR A 584 -21.27 26.69 5.18
N GLU A 585 -22.56 26.40 5.43
CA GLU A 585 -23.64 26.54 4.44
C GLU A 585 -23.34 25.85 3.10
N LEU A 586 -22.78 24.64 3.15
CA LEU A 586 -22.39 23.85 1.97
C LEU A 586 -21.40 24.56 1.03
N GLY A 587 -20.59 25.50 1.53
CA GLY A 587 -19.57 26.16 0.73
C GLY A 587 -18.56 25.18 0.10
N VAL A 588 -17.91 25.63 -0.96
CA VAL A 588 -17.03 24.80 -1.80
C VAL A 588 -15.57 25.22 -1.58
N PHE A 589 -14.65 24.26 -1.56
CA PHE A 589 -13.22 24.52 -1.58
C PHE A 589 -12.72 24.69 -3.01
N ASP A 590 -11.72 25.54 -3.23
CA ASP A 590 -11.28 25.92 -4.58
C ASP A 590 -10.77 24.71 -5.38
N PHE A 591 -10.06 23.79 -4.71
CA PHE A 591 -9.51 22.58 -5.31
C PHE A 591 -10.59 21.64 -5.88
N GLU A 592 -11.84 21.71 -5.41
CA GLU A 592 -12.90 20.79 -5.86
C GLU A 592 -13.26 20.97 -7.34
N SER A 593 -12.95 22.14 -7.90
CA SER A 593 -13.14 22.44 -9.32
C SER A 593 -11.92 22.09 -10.18
N GLN A 594 -10.78 21.79 -9.56
CA GLN A 594 -9.49 21.63 -10.23
C GLN A 594 -8.95 20.21 -10.15
N TYR A 595 -9.19 19.52 -9.03
CA TYR A 595 -8.72 18.16 -8.79
C TYR A 595 -9.69 17.15 -9.41
N LEU A 596 -9.17 15.98 -9.77
CA LEU A 596 -9.99 14.87 -10.24
C LEU A 596 -10.84 14.34 -9.08
N MET A 597 -12.16 14.36 -9.21
CA MET A 597 -13.03 13.65 -8.27
C MET A 597 -12.91 12.14 -8.54
N ILE A 598 -12.33 11.41 -7.59
CA ILE A 598 -12.03 9.97 -7.72
C ILE A 598 -13.08 9.07 -7.06
N GLY A 599 -13.98 9.65 -6.25
CA GLY A 599 -15.14 8.94 -5.76
C GLY A 599 -15.93 9.70 -4.71
N GLU A 600 -17.04 9.09 -4.32
CA GLU A 600 -17.92 9.55 -3.25
C GLU A 600 -18.28 8.35 -2.37
N GLY A 601 -18.56 8.60 -1.09
CA GLY A 601 -18.98 7.58 -0.14
C GLY A 601 -19.57 8.20 1.11
N THR A 602 -19.68 7.42 2.16
CA THR A 602 -20.05 7.89 3.49
C THR A 602 -19.03 7.43 4.51
N ASN A 603 -19.01 8.06 5.68
CA ASN A 603 -18.28 7.51 6.80
C ASN A 603 -19.07 6.36 7.45
N LEU A 604 -18.48 5.17 7.47
CA LEU A 604 -19.07 3.91 7.93
C LEU A 604 -18.74 3.62 9.41
N GLY A 605 -17.88 4.46 10.00
CA GLY A 605 -17.41 4.35 11.37
C GLY A 605 -16.26 3.37 11.52
N ASP A 606 -15.52 3.54 12.62
CA ASP A 606 -14.19 2.96 12.80
C ASP A 606 -14.19 1.43 12.63
N GLY A 607 -13.22 0.92 11.88
CA GLY A 607 -13.08 -0.53 11.67
C GLY A 607 -12.21 -0.91 10.48
N TYR A 608 -11.96 -2.21 10.36
CA TYR A 608 -11.28 -2.83 9.23
C TYR A 608 -12.06 -2.63 7.92
N ALA A 609 -11.32 -2.55 6.82
CA ALA A 609 -11.87 -2.43 5.48
C ALA A 609 -11.95 -3.79 4.79
N LEU A 610 -13.17 -4.18 4.44
CA LEU A 610 -13.42 -5.29 3.52
C LEU A 610 -13.10 -4.85 2.08
N ARG A 611 -13.56 -3.65 1.72
CA ARG A 611 -13.27 -2.99 0.44
C ARG A 611 -12.95 -1.52 0.66
N ARG A 612 -12.12 -0.98 -0.24
CA ARG A 612 -11.74 0.43 -0.24
C ARG A 612 -11.98 1.08 -1.60
N LEU A 613 -12.16 2.40 -1.57
CA LEU A 613 -12.27 3.23 -2.76
C LEU A 613 -10.98 3.12 -3.60
N PRO A 614 -11.08 3.03 -4.94
CA PRO A 614 -9.92 3.13 -5.81
C PRO A 614 -9.12 4.42 -5.56
N TYR A 615 -7.79 4.32 -5.66
CA TYR A 615 -6.86 5.45 -5.50
C TYR A 615 -6.93 6.21 -4.16
N ALA A 616 -7.63 5.69 -3.16
CA ALA A 616 -7.76 6.29 -1.83
C ALA A 616 -7.64 5.23 -0.72
N PRO A 617 -7.21 5.61 0.50
CA PRO A 617 -7.18 4.70 1.65
C PRO A 617 -8.53 4.69 2.39
N TRP A 618 -9.64 5.00 1.71
CA TRP A 618 -10.96 5.13 2.31
C TRP A 618 -11.79 3.84 2.18
N LYS A 619 -12.43 3.45 3.26
CA LYS A 619 -13.26 2.24 3.32
C LYS A 619 -14.65 2.49 2.70
N ILE A 620 -15.06 1.63 1.77
CA ILE A 620 -16.42 1.63 1.22
C ILE A 620 -17.26 0.46 1.73
N GLU A 621 -16.63 -0.53 2.35
CA GLU A 621 -17.31 -1.66 2.98
C GLU A 621 -16.57 -2.10 4.24
N LYS A 622 -17.30 -2.29 5.35
CA LYS A 622 -16.74 -2.66 6.66
C LYS A 622 -16.68 -4.17 6.81
N GLY A 623 -15.53 -4.67 7.27
CA GLY A 623 -15.30 -6.10 7.46
C GLY A 623 -13.81 -6.43 7.35
N GLY A 624 -13.50 -7.71 7.14
CA GLY A 624 -12.11 -8.18 7.10
C GLY A 624 -11.40 -8.08 8.46
N SER A 625 -10.07 -8.02 8.42
CA SER A 625 -9.21 -7.94 9.61
C SER A 625 -7.87 -7.29 9.26
N ILE A 626 -6.91 -7.31 10.18
CA ILE A 626 -5.55 -6.87 9.90
C ILE A 626 -4.84 -7.76 8.87
N SER A 627 -5.31 -9.00 8.69
CA SER A 627 -4.71 -10.01 7.80
C SER A 627 -5.65 -10.51 6.69
N THR A 628 -6.84 -9.91 6.52
CA THR A 628 -7.83 -10.31 5.50
C THR A 628 -8.56 -9.09 4.92
N GLY A 629 -9.10 -9.21 3.72
CA GLY A 629 -9.71 -8.10 2.98
C GLY A 629 -8.65 -7.10 2.51
N GLU A 630 -8.81 -5.81 2.84
CA GLU A 630 -7.82 -4.79 2.49
C GLU A 630 -6.66 -4.66 3.50
N CYS A 631 -6.62 -5.47 4.56
CA CYS A 631 -5.53 -5.49 5.55
C CYS A 631 -5.23 -4.11 6.17
N LEU A 632 -6.25 -3.27 6.31
CA LEU A 632 -6.11 -1.92 6.84
C LEU A 632 -7.29 -1.56 7.73
N TYR A 633 -7.02 -0.67 8.67
CA TYR A 633 -8.03 -0.10 9.55
C TYR A 633 -8.23 1.38 9.22
N VAL A 634 -9.49 1.79 9.20
CA VAL A 634 -9.89 3.18 8.98
C VAL A 634 -10.61 3.71 10.20
N TRP A 635 -10.14 4.82 10.74
CA TRP A 635 -10.87 5.66 11.69
C TRP A 635 -11.56 6.78 10.92
N ASP A 636 -12.89 6.72 10.84
CA ASP A 636 -13.72 7.62 10.06
C ASP A 636 -14.97 8.09 10.80
N ASN A 637 -15.13 7.77 12.09
CA ASN A 637 -16.18 8.40 12.92
C ASN A 637 -16.10 9.94 12.83
N ASN A 638 -17.25 10.62 12.79
CA ASN A 638 -17.26 12.08 12.69
C ASN A 638 -16.90 12.74 14.04
N TYR A 639 -15.62 13.02 14.23
CA TYR A 639 -15.12 13.96 15.26
C TYR A 639 -14.56 15.24 14.63
N TRP A 640 -14.97 15.54 13.39
CA TRP A 640 -14.49 16.67 12.61
C TRP A 640 -15.53 17.80 12.50
N SER A 641 -16.82 17.53 12.74
CA SER A 641 -17.86 18.57 12.83
C SER A 641 -19.09 18.14 13.63
N THR A 642 -19.69 19.09 14.34
CA THR A 642 -21.04 18.99 14.93
C THR A 642 -21.97 20.07 14.39
N THR A 643 -21.60 20.72 13.28
CA THR A 643 -22.35 21.81 12.66
C THR A 643 -23.04 21.30 11.41
N LEU A 644 -24.38 21.32 11.40
CA LEU A 644 -25.18 20.91 10.25
C LEU A 644 -24.77 21.68 9.00
N ASN A 645 -24.68 20.98 7.85
CA ASN A 645 -24.31 21.52 6.54
C ASN A 645 -22.91 22.14 6.47
N GLN A 646 -22.05 21.88 7.46
CA GLN A 646 -20.64 22.25 7.36
C GLN A 646 -19.88 21.20 6.54
N ARG A 647 -19.05 21.68 5.62
CA ARG A 647 -18.12 20.86 4.85
C ARG A 647 -16.72 21.00 5.43
N VAL A 648 -16.01 19.90 5.65
CA VAL A 648 -14.73 19.87 6.36
C VAL A 648 -13.73 19.02 5.60
N ARG A 649 -12.50 19.53 5.45
CA ARG A 649 -11.36 18.74 4.98
C ARG A 649 -10.93 17.79 6.08
N LEU A 650 -10.98 16.50 5.79
CA LEU A 650 -10.66 15.42 6.73
C LEU A 650 -9.17 15.07 6.64
N ALA A 651 -8.56 14.74 7.77
CA ALA A 651 -7.14 14.41 7.81
C ALA A 651 -6.81 13.14 7.01
N CYS A 652 -5.71 13.16 6.24
CA CYS A 652 -5.12 11.98 5.62
C CYS A 652 -3.81 11.62 6.36
N ARG A 653 -3.91 10.68 7.31
CA ARG A 653 -2.80 10.22 8.16
C ARG A 653 -2.63 8.71 8.05
N SER A 654 -1.42 8.27 7.74
CA SER A 654 -1.10 6.85 7.48
C SER A 654 -0.13 6.22 8.48
N ARG A 655 0.31 4.98 8.22
CA ARG A 655 1.26 4.13 8.98
C ARG A 655 0.72 3.48 10.27
N GLY A 656 -0.02 4.22 11.10
CA GLY A 656 -0.41 3.76 12.44
C GLY A 656 0.60 4.18 13.53
N ALA A 657 0.13 4.36 14.77
CA ALA A 657 0.99 4.71 15.91
C ALA A 657 1.23 3.51 16.86
N ALA A 658 2.29 3.57 17.66
CA ALA A 658 2.80 2.41 18.40
C ALA A 658 1.80 1.73 19.36
N ASN A 659 0.87 2.50 19.90
CA ASN A 659 -0.14 2.03 20.84
C ASN A 659 -1.27 1.21 20.20
N TYR A 660 -1.34 1.18 18.87
CA TYR A 660 -2.43 0.57 18.13
C TYR A 660 -2.08 -0.87 17.73
N SER A 661 -3.07 -1.77 17.84
CA SER A 661 -2.96 -3.19 17.46
C SER A 661 -3.44 -3.46 16.03
N ASN A 662 -3.43 -2.43 15.19
CA ASN A 662 -3.99 -2.43 13.84
C ASN A 662 -3.15 -1.58 12.87
N CYS A 663 -1.85 -1.38 13.12
CA CYS A 663 -0.96 -0.60 12.25
C CYS A 663 -0.70 -1.32 10.93
N SER A 664 -0.67 -0.58 9.82
CA SER A 664 -0.36 -1.10 8.49
C SER A 664 0.06 0.03 7.54
N PRO A 665 0.75 -0.27 6.42
CA PRO A 665 1.12 0.74 5.43
C PRO A 665 -0.06 1.58 4.93
N ARG A 666 -1.24 0.97 4.78
CA ARG A 666 -2.47 1.63 4.29
C ARG A 666 -3.41 2.13 5.37
N TYR A 667 -3.02 2.10 6.65
CA TYR A 667 -3.84 2.62 7.74
C TYR A 667 -4.34 4.04 7.44
N LEU A 668 -5.58 4.37 7.85
CA LEU A 668 -6.10 5.73 7.73
C LEU A 668 -6.68 6.24 9.05
N LEU A 669 -6.15 7.36 9.54
CA LEU A 669 -6.73 8.14 10.64
C LEU A 669 -7.39 9.44 10.12
N ALA A 670 -8.67 9.37 9.80
CA ALA A 670 -9.43 10.43 9.14
C ALA A 670 -10.62 10.99 9.94
N ASN A 671 -10.79 10.52 11.18
CA ASN A 671 -11.91 10.89 12.05
C ASN A 671 -11.89 12.35 12.55
N HIS A 672 -10.83 13.11 12.26
CA HIS A 672 -10.69 14.53 12.60
C HIS A 672 -10.38 15.39 11.36
N ALA A 673 -10.58 16.70 11.50
CA ALA A 673 -10.24 17.66 10.47
C ALA A 673 -8.72 17.74 10.22
N VAL A 674 -8.33 18.27 9.06
CA VAL A 674 -6.92 18.51 8.66
C VAL A 674 -6.10 19.38 9.62
N THR A 675 -6.75 20.07 10.57
CA THR A 675 -6.14 20.90 11.60
C THR A 675 -5.76 20.13 12.87
N ALA A 676 -6.12 18.85 12.97
CA ALA A 676 -5.86 18.06 14.17
C ALA A 676 -4.36 17.73 14.29
N ALA A 677 -3.73 18.31 15.31
CA ALA A 677 -2.35 18.02 15.67
C ALA A 677 -2.30 17.17 16.95
N TYR A 678 -1.30 16.28 17.04
CA TYR A 678 -1.13 15.40 18.19
C TYR A 678 0.33 15.02 18.39
N ARG A 679 0.68 14.60 19.61
CA ARG A 679 2.04 14.17 19.97
C ARG A 679 2.53 12.92 19.22
N ALA A 680 1.59 12.10 18.73
CA ALA A 680 1.86 10.90 17.93
C ALA A 680 1.57 11.12 16.43
N THR A 681 1.64 12.36 15.94
CA THR A 681 1.37 12.69 14.55
C THR A 681 2.47 13.57 13.98
N GLY A 682 3.17 13.04 12.98
CA GLY A 682 4.24 13.70 12.25
C GLY A 682 3.87 14.10 10.83
N GLY A 683 4.83 14.75 10.17
CA GLY A 683 4.71 15.25 8.79
C GLY A 683 5.50 14.41 7.80
N SER A 684 5.32 14.72 6.53
CA SER A 684 6.09 14.13 5.42
C SER A 684 6.33 15.18 4.34
N ALA A 685 7.34 14.96 3.51
CA ALA A 685 7.65 15.79 2.36
C ALA A 685 7.98 14.93 1.14
N GLN A 686 7.91 15.55 -0.02
CA GLN A 686 8.42 15.01 -1.28
C GLN A 686 9.03 16.13 -2.14
N ALA A 687 9.71 15.74 -3.20
CA ALA A 687 10.28 16.64 -4.18
C ALA A 687 10.12 16.10 -5.61
N LEU A 688 9.83 16.98 -6.56
CA LEU A 688 9.98 16.67 -7.98
C LEU A 688 11.46 16.67 -8.34
N ILE A 689 11.93 15.63 -9.03
CA ILE A 689 13.32 15.50 -9.45
C ILE A 689 13.47 15.47 -10.96
N GLU A 690 14.67 15.76 -11.46
CA GLU A 690 15.02 15.70 -12.88
C GLU A 690 15.13 14.31 -13.46
#